data_AF-A0A6P4CNS7-F1
#
_entry.id   AF-A0A6P4CNS7-F1
#
_cell.length_a   1.000
_cell.length_b   1.000
_cell.length_c   1.000
_cell.angle_alpha   90.00
_cell.angle_beta   90.00
_cell.angle_gamma   90.00
#
_symmetry.space_group_name_H-M   'P 1'
#
loop_
_entity.id
_entity.type
_entity.pdbx_description
1 polymer ?
#
loop_
_entity_poly.entity_id
_entity_poly.type
_entity_poly.pdbx_seq_one_letter_code
_entity_poly.pdbx_strand_id
1 'polypeptide(L)'
;MEPHPESPRGYDESATLVSSHNKNFIDTASPFESVKDAVSKFGGRVDWKSRRTQSLERSKLVGQEISKTETVEELENTKKLIEELKTNLERIEKEELEAKEEADLLSVKIEEMEEDIVSEASVEAKAQLDAEKARHAAAVSDLEFVKRELDSLNKEYTCMVSERDVAARKAEDAVAASKEAEKALENLTNELIATKESLSATRAAHLEAEEKRSGIADEEFHKCRLELEEAEEELEKLNKQVLSARVLKSKLDASSSLLLDLKAELAAYMGSKLKEQGNLELKKELEEVKLNIEKAAAEVDSLREASMSLKSELEDEKSILSGLRQSEEMAATAVTTLQEELEKTRSLIAFRRMKEQEDREMMIELPKKLQEVEKEAEEARALLKAAQAELMEAEQEAEQAKALATTLENKLLSTEKEIESAKVSEKFARDAIKALEKTETGKSGNESDPSKVTLTLDEYQELSKRTYKAEEQANARIAAANAQIEKAKELELRSLEKLEELNEELSVRRESLKIATENADRAKEGKLAIEYELRTWITEQEEQQRKADELSPDTDTEAEPNVDAATPLPDQHLSSSKCNDAPVLTESAPGTAPASAPEAPEAPAPAPDTKTKKKKKLKSLFPTKVVMFFSKRKTHPAK
;
A
#
# COMPACT_ATOMS: atom_id res chain seq x y z
N MET A 1 3.02 -8.29 51.86
CA MET A 1 3.22 -7.16 52.79
C MET A 1 1.88 -6.46 52.92
N GLU A 2 1.18 -6.81 53.99
CA GLU A 2 0.12 -6.02 54.62
C GLU A 2 0.72 -4.74 55.25
N PRO A 3 -0.08 -3.71 55.67
CA PRO A 3 -1.41 -3.89 56.25
C PRO A 3 -2.57 -3.02 55.73
N HIS A 4 -3.71 -3.54 56.15
CA HIS A 4 -5.11 -3.21 55.97
C HIS A 4 -5.58 -2.02 56.87
N PRO A 5 -6.88 -1.64 56.81
CA PRO A 5 -7.41 -0.29 57.01
C PRO A 5 -8.15 -0.16 58.35
N GLU A 6 -8.61 1.06 58.68
CA GLU A 6 -9.47 1.29 59.84
C GLU A 6 -10.77 2.04 59.50
N SER A 7 -11.86 1.32 59.73
CA SER A 7 -13.13 1.74 60.34
C SER A 7 -13.71 0.44 60.96
N PRO A 8 -14.61 0.38 61.98
CA PRO A 8 -15.60 1.40 62.34
C PRO A 8 -16.09 1.42 63.83
N ARG A 9 -17.16 2.21 64.09
CA ARG A 9 -18.22 2.07 65.14
C ARG A 9 -17.89 2.36 66.62
N GLY A 10 -18.83 3.06 67.25
CA GLY A 10 -19.22 2.77 68.64
C GLY A 10 -19.65 3.98 69.46
N TYR A 11 -20.96 4.12 69.66
CA TYR A 11 -21.66 4.99 70.60
C TYR A 11 -21.21 4.78 72.06
N ASP A 12 -21.23 5.83 72.88
CA ASP A 12 -21.95 5.76 74.17
C ASP A 12 -22.30 7.15 74.73
N GLU A 13 -23.45 7.19 75.39
CA GLU A 13 -24.12 8.33 76.00
C GLU A 13 -23.42 8.82 77.29
N SER A 14 -23.50 10.13 77.57
CA SER A 14 -23.64 10.59 78.96
C SER A 14 -24.25 11.99 79.01
N ALA A 15 -25.33 12.08 79.79
CA ALA A 15 -26.20 13.22 80.01
C ALA A 15 -25.56 14.40 80.76
N THR A 16 -26.01 15.63 80.47
CA THR A 16 -26.20 16.73 81.45
C THR A 16 -27.00 17.87 80.80
N LEU A 17 -28.30 17.98 81.11
CA LEU A 17 -28.94 19.00 81.94
C LEU A 17 -28.82 20.48 81.48
N VAL A 18 -29.93 20.96 80.90
CA VAL A 18 -30.69 22.19 81.23
C VAL A 18 -29.95 23.53 81.15
N SER A 19 -30.32 24.31 80.12
CA SER A 19 -30.24 25.77 80.10
C SER A 19 -31.65 26.34 80.32
N SER A 20 -31.89 26.96 81.48
CA SER A 20 -33.07 27.79 81.74
C SER A 20 -32.64 29.23 81.90
N HIS A 21 -33.10 30.09 81.00
CA HIS A 21 -33.05 31.53 81.18
C HIS A 21 -34.22 32.00 82.07
N ASN A 22 -33.84 32.77 83.09
CA ASN A 22 -34.53 33.94 83.64
C ASN A 22 -35.70 33.80 84.65
N LYS A 23 -35.44 34.51 85.77
CA LYS A 23 -36.34 35.29 86.65
C LYS A 23 -37.05 34.55 87.79
N ASN A 24 -36.43 34.55 88.97
CA ASN A 24 -36.82 35.42 90.11
C ASN A 24 -36.04 35.01 91.36
N PHE A 25 -35.08 35.85 91.75
CA PHE A 25 -34.21 35.65 92.92
C PHE A 25 -34.99 36.05 94.19
N ILE A 26 -35.29 35.08 95.07
CA ILE A 26 -35.68 35.34 96.45
C ILE A 26 -34.73 34.55 97.35
N ASP A 27 -33.87 35.32 98.02
CA ASP A 27 -32.90 34.88 99.01
C ASP A 27 -33.59 34.31 100.27
N THR A 28 -33.18 33.12 100.69
CA THR A 28 -33.71 32.40 101.87
C THR A 28 -32.63 32.10 102.92
N ALA A 29 -31.49 32.79 102.90
CA ALA A 29 -30.40 32.53 103.83
C ALA A 29 -30.53 33.31 105.16
N SER A 30 -31.28 32.75 106.12
CA SER A 30 -30.93 32.78 107.58
C SER A 30 -31.92 31.91 108.38
N PRO A 31 -31.47 30.90 109.15
CA PRO A 31 -32.35 30.00 109.90
C PRO A 31 -32.97 30.69 111.12
N PHE A 32 -34.29 30.56 111.31
CA PHE A 32 -34.98 31.10 112.47
C PHE A 32 -34.87 30.13 113.66
N GLU A 33 -34.09 30.49 114.68
CA GLU A 33 -33.86 29.66 115.88
C GLU A 33 -35.00 29.70 116.94
N SER A 34 -36.15 30.31 116.63
CA SER A 34 -37.33 30.21 117.52
C SER A 34 -38.61 30.70 116.85
N VAL A 35 -39.71 29.98 117.12
CA VAL A 35 -41.10 30.18 116.63
C VAL A 35 -41.65 31.60 116.88
N LYS A 36 -40.97 32.43 117.70
CA LYS A 36 -41.36 33.80 118.00
C LYS A 36 -41.12 34.81 116.87
N ASP A 37 -40.09 34.63 116.03
CA ASP A 37 -39.70 35.66 115.04
C ASP A 37 -40.43 35.57 113.69
N ALA A 38 -40.94 34.39 113.32
CA ALA A 38 -41.78 34.24 112.12
C ALA A 38 -43.16 34.91 112.26
N VAL A 39 -43.63 35.13 113.49
CA VAL A 39 -44.96 35.70 113.78
C VAL A 39 -44.98 37.24 113.69
N SER A 40 -43.82 37.90 113.61
CA SER A 40 -43.75 39.38 113.54
C SER A 40 -43.75 39.94 112.12
N LYS A 41 -43.35 39.18 111.09
CA LYS A 41 -43.30 39.67 109.70
C LYS A 41 -44.59 39.48 108.90
N PHE A 42 -45.52 38.67 109.38
CA PHE A 42 -46.86 38.49 108.79
C PHE A 42 -47.99 39.06 109.65
N GLY A 43 -47.70 40.06 110.49
CA GLY A 43 -48.70 41.00 111.01
C GLY A 43 -49.88 40.37 111.75
N GLY A 44 -49.68 39.97 113.01
CA GLY A 44 -50.83 39.66 113.87
C GLY A 44 -50.55 39.14 115.29
N ARG A 45 -50.11 40.02 116.21
CA ARG A 45 -50.61 39.98 117.60
C ARG A 45 -51.42 41.25 117.85
N VAL A 46 -52.68 41.21 117.43
CA VAL A 46 -53.67 42.26 117.70
C VAL A 46 -54.56 41.78 118.83
N ASP A 47 -54.55 42.58 119.89
CA ASP A 47 -55.13 42.32 121.19
C ASP A 47 -56.67 42.42 121.13
N TRP A 48 -57.34 41.28 120.92
CA TRP A 48 -58.79 41.18 120.73
C TRP A 48 -59.63 41.72 121.91
N LYS A 49 -59.02 41.87 123.09
CA LYS A 49 -59.66 42.49 124.27
C LYS A 49 -59.78 44.02 124.16
N SER A 50 -58.95 44.67 123.36
CA SER A 50 -58.88 46.15 123.27
C SER A 50 -59.65 46.74 122.07
N ARG A 51 -60.03 45.92 121.08
CA ARG A 51 -60.94 46.34 119.99
C ARG A 51 -62.42 46.31 120.39
N ARG A 52 -62.75 45.55 121.45
CA ARG A 52 -64.11 45.53 122.04
C ARG A 52 -64.46 46.86 122.71
N THR A 53 -63.48 47.56 123.27
CA THR A 53 -63.66 48.87 123.91
C THR A 53 -63.75 50.01 122.92
N GLN A 54 -63.07 49.94 121.76
CA GLN A 54 -63.15 50.97 120.71
C GLN A 54 -64.37 50.81 119.77
N SER A 55 -64.97 49.62 119.69
CA SER A 55 -66.25 49.40 119.01
C SER A 55 -67.47 49.72 119.89
N LEU A 56 -67.27 49.93 121.21
CA LEU A 56 -68.33 50.27 122.18
C LEU A 56 -68.59 51.80 122.26
N GLU A 57 -67.71 52.64 121.73
CA GLU A 57 -67.89 54.11 121.65
C GLU A 57 -68.23 54.62 120.24
N ARG A 58 -68.24 53.74 119.22
CA ARG A 58 -68.76 54.02 117.87
C ARG A 58 -70.11 53.35 117.55
N SER A 59 -70.75 52.73 118.55
CA SER A 59 -72.11 52.17 118.49
C SER A 59 -73.04 52.70 119.60
N LYS A 60 -72.74 53.91 120.10
CA LYS A 60 -73.66 54.76 120.88
C LYS A 60 -73.81 56.10 120.17
N LEU A 61 -74.50 56.08 119.02
CA LEU A 61 -75.22 57.18 118.35
C LEU A 61 -75.47 56.73 116.89
N VAL A 62 -76.72 56.30 116.65
CA VAL A 62 -77.43 55.92 115.40
C VAL A 62 -78.16 54.61 115.78
N GLY A 63 -79.41 54.62 116.23
CA GLY A 63 -80.51 55.43 115.77
C GLY A 63 -81.22 54.69 114.64
N GLN A 64 -82.20 53.87 115.04
CA GLN A 64 -83.46 53.67 114.31
C GLN A 64 -83.43 52.90 112.98
N GLU A 65 -84.08 51.72 113.00
CA GLU A 65 -84.79 51.06 111.89
C GLU A 65 -84.13 51.08 110.50
N ILE A 66 -83.41 50.01 110.13
CA ILE A 66 -83.22 49.67 108.71
C ILE A 66 -83.60 48.20 108.46
N SER A 67 -84.48 48.09 107.49
CA SER A 67 -85.28 46.99 107.01
C SER A 67 -84.49 45.94 106.21
N LYS A 68 -85.13 44.78 106.02
CA LYS A 68 -84.70 43.57 105.28
C LYS A 68 -84.35 43.75 103.78
N THR A 69 -83.96 44.95 103.34
CA THR A 69 -83.76 45.31 101.92
C THR A 69 -82.29 45.41 101.50
N GLU A 70 -81.39 45.90 102.36
CA GLU A 70 -79.95 46.02 102.02
C GLU A 70 -79.24 44.66 101.91
N THR A 71 -79.66 43.66 102.68
CA THR A 71 -79.12 42.29 102.58
C THR A 71 -79.53 41.56 101.29
N VAL A 72 -80.58 42.02 100.62
CA VAL A 72 -81.05 41.41 99.37
C VAL A 72 -80.28 41.96 98.18
N GLU A 73 -79.98 43.27 98.14
CA GLU A 73 -79.20 43.87 97.05
C GLU A 73 -77.74 43.41 97.03
N GLU A 74 -77.10 43.23 98.19
CA GLU A 74 -75.75 42.66 98.26
C GLU A 74 -75.73 41.19 97.80
N LEU A 75 -76.79 40.44 98.10
CA LEU A 75 -76.97 39.06 97.65
C LEU A 75 -77.26 38.98 96.14
N GLU A 76 -77.98 39.95 95.59
CA GLU A 76 -78.24 40.09 94.15
C GLU A 76 -76.94 40.43 93.39
N ASN A 77 -76.11 41.33 93.93
CA ASN A 77 -74.83 41.71 93.33
C ASN A 77 -73.79 40.60 93.39
N THR A 78 -73.71 39.86 94.51
CA THR A 78 -72.84 38.68 94.61
C THR A 78 -73.28 37.56 93.68
N LYS A 79 -74.58 37.33 93.50
CA LYS A 79 -75.11 36.40 92.47
C LYS A 79 -74.73 36.81 91.06
N LYS A 80 -74.86 38.10 90.70
CA LYS A 80 -74.45 38.61 89.38
C LYS A 80 -72.95 38.40 89.13
N LEU A 81 -72.11 38.68 90.13
CA LEU A 81 -70.68 38.44 90.05
C LEU A 81 -70.35 36.94 89.91
N ILE A 82 -71.08 36.06 90.60
CA ILE A 82 -70.91 34.61 90.46
C ILE A 82 -71.30 34.15 89.06
N GLU A 83 -72.41 34.63 88.49
CA GLU A 83 -72.81 34.30 87.12
C GLU A 83 -71.83 34.85 86.08
N GLU A 84 -71.28 36.07 86.29
CA GLU A 84 -70.24 36.63 85.43
C GLU A 84 -68.93 35.85 85.52
N LEU A 85 -68.50 35.46 86.73
CA LEU A 85 -67.33 34.60 86.92
C LEU A 85 -67.55 33.21 86.32
N LYS A 86 -68.77 32.69 86.35
CA LYS A 86 -69.13 31.40 85.76
C LYS A 86 -69.10 31.45 84.24
N THR A 87 -69.69 32.47 83.60
CA THR A 87 -69.60 32.62 82.14
C THR A 87 -68.16 32.89 81.69
N ASN A 88 -67.37 33.61 82.50
CA ASN A 88 -65.95 33.81 82.23
C ASN A 88 -65.15 32.51 82.36
N LEU A 89 -65.46 31.67 83.34
CA LEU A 89 -64.84 30.36 83.52
C LEU A 89 -65.22 29.42 82.36
N GLU A 90 -66.50 29.35 81.97
CA GLU A 90 -66.97 28.57 80.81
C GLU A 90 -66.34 29.03 79.49
N ARG A 91 -66.05 30.33 79.35
CA ARG A 91 -65.36 30.88 78.17
C ARG A 91 -63.86 30.54 78.18
N ILE A 92 -63.20 30.65 79.33
CA ILE A 92 -61.79 30.24 79.48
C ILE A 92 -61.64 28.74 79.24
N GLU A 93 -62.56 27.91 79.71
CA GLU A 93 -62.55 26.46 79.45
C GLU A 93 -62.70 26.14 77.96
N LYS A 94 -63.50 26.91 77.21
CA LYS A 94 -63.61 26.76 75.74
C LYS A 94 -62.37 27.25 75.01
N GLU A 95 -61.83 28.40 75.37
CA GLU A 95 -60.57 28.92 74.81
C GLU A 95 -59.40 27.96 75.11
N GLU A 96 -59.40 27.28 76.27
CA GLU A 96 -58.40 26.25 76.60
C GLU A 96 -58.59 24.97 75.77
N LEU A 97 -59.83 24.54 75.52
CA LEU A 97 -60.08 23.41 74.63
C LEU A 97 -59.71 23.73 73.18
N GLU A 98 -60.06 24.92 72.68
CA GLU A 98 -59.65 25.40 71.36
C GLU A 98 -58.12 25.49 71.25
N ALA A 99 -57.43 26.02 72.25
CA ALA A 99 -55.96 26.05 72.28
C ALA A 99 -55.33 24.65 72.33
N LYS A 100 -55.98 23.68 72.96
CA LYS A 100 -55.52 22.28 72.97
C LYS A 100 -55.72 21.63 71.59
N GLU A 101 -56.88 21.82 70.97
CA GLU A 101 -57.14 21.32 69.61
C GLU A 101 -56.16 21.95 68.59
N GLU A 102 -55.87 23.24 68.71
CA GLU A 102 -54.86 23.92 67.89
C GLU A 102 -53.44 23.42 68.18
N ALA A 103 -53.10 23.15 69.45
CA ALA A 103 -51.80 22.58 69.81
C ALA A 103 -51.62 21.16 69.27
N ASP A 104 -52.66 20.32 69.33
CA ASP A 104 -52.65 18.97 68.78
C ASP A 104 -52.53 18.99 67.24
N LEU A 105 -53.23 19.89 66.56
CA LEU A 105 -53.08 20.10 65.11
C LEU A 105 -51.68 20.56 64.72
N LEU A 106 -51.09 21.48 65.48
CA LEU A 106 -49.71 21.90 65.27
C LEU A 106 -48.71 20.77 65.54
N SER A 107 -48.94 19.95 66.56
CA SER A 107 -48.12 18.77 66.85
C SER A 107 -48.12 17.78 65.70
N VAL A 108 -49.30 17.42 65.18
CA VAL A 108 -49.42 16.53 64.00
C VAL A 108 -48.73 17.15 62.80
N LYS A 109 -48.83 18.47 62.59
CA LYS A 109 -48.18 19.11 61.45
C LYS A 109 -46.66 19.14 61.54
N ILE A 110 -46.13 19.29 62.76
CA ILE A 110 -44.70 19.20 63.02
C ILE A 110 -44.21 17.77 62.77
N GLU A 111 -44.93 16.75 63.25
CA GLU A 111 -44.60 15.34 63.01
C GLU A 111 -44.61 14.99 61.51
N GLU A 112 -45.60 15.46 60.74
CA GLU A 112 -45.63 15.29 59.28
C GLU A 112 -44.42 15.94 58.60
N MET A 113 -44.06 17.17 59.00
CA MET A 113 -42.90 17.87 58.44
C MET A 113 -41.58 17.19 58.82
N GLU A 114 -41.48 16.63 60.02
CA GLU A 114 -40.29 15.88 60.46
C GLU A 114 -40.14 14.57 59.67
N GLU A 115 -41.22 13.82 59.43
CA GLU A 115 -41.18 12.63 58.57
C GLU A 115 -40.85 12.96 57.11
N ASP A 116 -41.41 14.03 56.55
CA ASP A 116 -41.10 14.50 55.20
C ASP A 116 -39.62 14.91 55.06
N ILE A 117 -39.07 15.67 56.02
CA ILE A 117 -37.65 16.09 56.00
C ILE A 117 -36.71 14.88 56.12
N VAL A 118 -37.02 13.93 57.02
CA VAL A 118 -36.18 12.74 57.22
C VAL A 118 -36.22 11.82 56.00
N SER A 119 -37.39 11.66 55.37
CA SER A 119 -37.54 10.82 54.17
C SER A 119 -36.93 11.48 52.93
N GLU A 120 -37.13 12.79 52.72
CA GLU A 120 -36.57 13.55 51.59
C GLU A 120 -35.04 13.60 51.66
N ALA A 121 -34.45 13.96 52.80
CA ALA A 121 -33.00 13.97 52.98
C ALA A 121 -32.39 12.56 52.84
N SER A 122 -33.09 11.51 53.27
CA SER A 122 -32.65 10.11 53.08
C SER A 122 -32.73 9.67 51.62
N VAL A 123 -33.74 10.12 50.87
CA VAL A 123 -33.90 9.80 49.44
C VAL A 123 -32.85 10.54 48.61
N GLU A 124 -32.59 11.82 48.91
CA GLU A 124 -31.56 12.61 48.23
C GLU A 124 -30.14 12.06 48.49
N ALA A 125 -29.81 11.74 49.75
CA ALA A 125 -28.52 11.15 50.09
C ALA A 125 -28.31 9.78 49.42
N LYS A 126 -29.36 8.96 49.33
CA LYS A 126 -29.31 7.67 48.65
C LYS A 126 -29.19 7.83 47.12
N ALA A 127 -29.91 8.77 46.53
CA ALA A 127 -29.81 9.08 45.11
C ALA A 127 -28.41 9.60 44.72
N GLN A 128 -27.80 10.44 45.55
CA GLN A 128 -26.42 10.89 45.35
C GLN A 128 -25.41 9.74 45.49
N LEU A 129 -25.57 8.87 46.49
CA LEU A 129 -24.72 7.70 46.67
C LEU A 129 -24.82 6.74 45.48
N ASP A 130 -26.03 6.50 44.97
CA ASP A 130 -26.24 5.61 43.84
C ASP A 130 -25.74 6.24 42.52
N ALA A 131 -25.84 7.57 42.37
CA ALA A 131 -25.22 8.30 41.26
C ALA A 131 -23.69 8.20 41.28
N GLU A 132 -23.05 8.36 42.45
CA GLU A 132 -21.59 8.18 42.58
C GLU A 132 -21.16 6.74 42.35
N LYS A 133 -21.92 5.74 42.84
CA LYS A 133 -21.65 4.33 42.52
C LYS A 133 -21.76 4.05 41.02
N ALA A 134 -22.75 4.64 40.33
CA ALA A 134 -22.89 4.51 38.89
C ALA A 134 -21.71 5.17 38.14
N ARG A 135 -21.26 6.36 38.57
CA ARG A 135 -20.06 7.01 38.03
C ARG A 135 -18.80 6.18 38.24
N HIS A 136 -18.61 5.62 39.44
CA HIS A 136 -17.50 4.71 39.72
C HIS A 136 -17.55 3.44 38.88
N ALA A 137 -18.73 2.82 38.72
CA ALA A 137 -18.89 1.64 37.88
C ALA A 137 -18.59 1.93 36.40
N ALA A 138 -19.00 3.10 35.89
CA ALA A 138 -18.65 3.56 34.55
C ALA A 138 -17.14 3.75 34.41
N ALA A 139 -16.49 4.46 35.34
CA ALA A 139 -15.05 4.69 35.33
C ALA A 139 -14.23 3.39 35.41
N VAL A 140 -14.69 2.40 36.20
CA VAL A 140 -14.05 1.08 36.26
C VAL A 140 -14.20 0.33 34.92
N SER A 141 -15.38 0.40 34.30
CA SER A 141 -15.62 -0.21 32.99
C SER A 141 -14.73 0.40 31.89
N ASP A 142 -14.57 1.73 31.91
CA ASP A 142 -13.68 2.46 31.00
C ASP A 142 -12.21 2.09 31.26
N LEU A 143 -11.79 1.98 32.52
CA LEU A 143 -10.42 1.55 32.87
C LEU A 143 -10.14 0.12 32.41
N GLU A 144 -11.10 -0.80 32.58
CA GLU A 144 -11.00 -2.16 32.06
C GLU A 144 -10.94 -2.20 30.54
N PHE A 145 -11.67 -1.30 29.86
CA PHE A 145 -11.61 -1.14 28.41
C PHE A 145 -10.24 -0.68 27.94
N VAL A 146 -9.71 0.42 28.51
CA VAL A 146 -8.38 0.94 28.20
C VAL A 146 -7.30 -0.11 28.49
N LYS A 147 -7.43 -0.87 29.58
CA LYS A 147 -6.49 -1.95 29.91
C LYS A 147 -6.50 -3.06 28.85
N ARG A 148 -7.68 -3.45 28.35
CA ARG A 148 -7.80 -4.44 27.27
C ARG A 148 -7.20 -3.93 25.96
N GLU A 149 -7.42 -2.66 25.62
CA GLU A 149 -6.79 -2.04 24.44
C GLU A 149 -5.27 -1.97 24.57
N LEU A 150 -4.76 -1.59 25.74
CA LEU A 150 -3.32 -1.56 26.02
C LEU A 150 -2.70 -2.96 25.90
N ASP A 151 -3.38 -3.99 26.41
CA ASP A 151 -2.94 -5.38 26.28
C ASP A 151 -2.98 -5.86 24.82
N SER A 152 -3.96 -5.42 24.02
CA SER A 152 -4.00 -5.69 22.57
C SER A 152 -2.83 -5.02 21.85
N LEU A 153 -2.61 -3.73 22.10
CA LEU A 153 -1.55 -2.94 21.50
C LEU A 153 -0.17 -3.49 21.86
N ASN A 154 0.03 -3.94 23.11
CA ASN A 154 1.27 -4.59 23.51
C ASN A 154 1.50 -5.91 22.75
N LYS A 155 0.45 -6.72 22.53
CA LYS A 155 0.57 -7.95 21.72
C LYS A 155 0.91 -7.63 20.27
N GLU A 156 0.24 -6.66 19.67
CA GLU A 156 0.53 -6.19 18.31
C GLU A 156 1.96 -5.67 18.21
N TYR A 157 2.41 -4.85 19.16
CA TYR A 157 3.79 -4.37 19.22
C TYR A 157 4.79 -5.54 19.31
N THR A 158 4.56 -6.53 20.18
CA THR A 158 5.44 -7.71 20.26
C THR A 158 5.46 -8.52 18.97
N CYS A 159 4.32 -8.66 18.28
CA CYS A 159 4.24 -9.30 16.98
C CYS A 159 5.06 -8.54 15.94
N MET A 160 4.85 -7.22 15.84
CA MET A 160 5.58 -6.33 14.93
C MET A 160 7.09 -6.36 15.17
N VAL A 161 7.54 -6.37 16.42
CA VAL A 161 8.97 -6.50 16.77
C VAL A 161 9.51 -7.85 16.29
N SER A 162 8.78 -8.95 16.50
CA SER A 162 9.20 -10.27 16.04
C SER A 162 9.28 -10.36 14.50
N GLU A 163 8.32 -9.77 13.79
CA GLU A 163 8.30 -9.68 12.33
C GLU A 163 9.46 -8.85 11.79
N ARG A 164 9.73 -7.69 12.42
CA ARG A 164 10.89 -6.85 12.12
C ARG A 164 12.19 -7.64 12.30
N ASP A 165 12.34 -8.39 13.39
CA ASP A 165 13.56 -9.16 13.66
C ASP A 165 13.73 -10.34 12.68
N VAL A 166 12.64 -10.90 12.17
CA VAL A 166 12.68 -11.88 11.07
C VAL A 166 13.07 -11.21 9.75
N ALA A 167 12.51 -10.05 9.44
CA ALA A 167 12.85 -9.29 8.24
C ALA A 167 14.31 -8.83 8.26
N ALA A 168 14.82 -8.40 9.42
CA ALA A 168 16.22 -8.02 9.60
C ALA A 168 17.16 -9.20 9.33
N ARG A 169 16.89 -10.39 9.90
CA ARG A 169 17.67 -11.60 9.63
C ARG A 169 17.67 -11.98 8.15
N LYS A 170 16.51 -11.92 7.49
CA LYS A 170 16.41 -12.18 6.04
C LYS A 170 17.22 -11.17 5.21
N ALA A 171 17.23 -9.91 5.59
CA ALA A 171 18.04 -8.89 4.93
C ALA A 171 19.53 -9.14 5.13
N GLU A 172 19.96 -9.53 6.33
CA GLU A 172 21.35 -9.92 6.61
C GLU A 172 21.79 -11.13 5.78
N ASP A 173 20.95 -12.16 5.68
CA ASP A 173 21.20 -13.35 4.85
C ASP A 173 21.33 -12.98 3.36
N ALA A 174 20.44 -12.10 2.86
CA ALA A 174 20.51 -11.62 1.48
C ALA A 174 21.78 -10.80 1.21
N VAL A 175 22.21 -9.96 2.17
CA VAL A 175 23.47 -9.22 2.08
C VAL A 175 24.67 -10.16 2.12
N ALA A 176 24.65 -11.22 2.94
CA ALA A 176 25.71 -12.22 2.99
C ALA A 176 25.81 -12.98 1.64
N ALA A 177 24.68 -13.40 1.07
CA ALA A 177 24.62 -14.02 -0.24
C ALA A 177 25.13 -13.09 -1.36
N SER A 178 24.76 -11.80 -1.32
CA SER A 178 25.27 -10.80 -2.26
C SER A 178 26.79 -10.63 -2.17
N LYS A 179 27.35 -10.63 -0.95
CA LYS A 179 28.81 -10.55 -0.75
C LYS A 179 29.54 -11.79 -1.25
N GLU A 180 28.94 -12.96 -1.15
CA GLU A 180 29.50 -14.19 -1.72
C GLU A 180 29.47 -14.15 -3.25
N ALA A 181 28.36 -13.70 -3.84
CA ALA A 181 28.25 -13.48 -5.28
C ALA A 181 29.27 -12.44 -5.79
N GLU A 182 29.49 -11.36 -5.05
CA GLU A 182 30.50 -10.34 -5.36
C GLU A 182 31.92 -10.94 -5.38
N LYS A 183 32.28 -11.74 -4.37
CA LYS A 183 33.57 -12.46 -4.36
C LYS A 183 33.71 -13.43 -5.53
N ALA A 184 32.62 -14.11 -5.91
CA ALA A 184 32.63 -15.00 -7.07
C ALA A 184 32.85 -14.23 -8.38
N LEU A 185 32.22 -13.06 -8.54
CA LEU A 185 32.45 -12.17 -9.68
C LEU A 185 33.88 -11.63 -9.72
N GLU A 186 34.45 -11.28 -8.57
CA GLU A 186 35.86 -10.85 -8.47
C GLU A 186 36.80 -11.98 -8.93
N ASN A 187 36.57 -13.22 -8.47
CA ASN A 187 37.35 -14.38 -8.90
C ASN A 187 37.23 -14.64 -10.41
N LEU A 188 36.01 -14.62 -10.97
CA LEU A 188 35.79 -14.78 -12.40
C LEU A 188 36.44 -13.66 -13.23
N THR A 189 36.45 -12.43 -12.70
CA THR A 189 37.12 -11.30 -13.34
C THR A 189 38.64 -11.52 -13.38
N ASN A 190 39.23 -12.03 -12.29
CA ASN A 190 40.65 -12.39 -12.25
C ASN A 190 40.98 -13.52 -13.24
N GLU A 191 40.14 -14.55 -13.34
CA GLU A 191 40.29 -15.62 -14.34
C GLU A 191 40.19 -15.10 -15.78
N LEU A 192 39.25 -14.19 -16.05
CA LEU A 192 39.11 -13.55 -17.36
C LEU A 192 40.36 -12.74 -17.73
N ILE A 193 40.94 -12.03 -16.78
CA ILE A 193 42.21 -11.29 -17.00
C ILE A 193 43.33 -12.28 -17.30
N ALA A 194 43.51 -13.32 -16.48
CA ALA A 194 44.54 -14.33 -16.68
C ALA A 194 44.43 -15.05 -18.03
N THR A 195 43.20 -15.41 -18.45
CA THR A 195 42.96 -16.03 -19.76
C THR A 195 43.23 -15.06 -20.91
N LYS A 196 42.83 -13.78 -20.79
CA LYS A 196 43.15 -12.74 -21.78
C LYS A 196 44.66 -12.52 -21.92
N GLU A 197 45.39 -12.49 -20.80
CA GLU A 197 46.85 -12.38 -20.78
C GLU A 197 47.50 -13.59 -21.46
N SER A 198 47.06 -14.81 -21.12
CA SER A 198 47.55 -16.04 -21.77
C SER A 198 47.27 -16.06 -23.29
N LEU A 199 46.11 -15.56 -23.71
CA LEU A 199 45.76 -15.44 -25.13
C LEU A 199 46.63 -14.41 -25.85
N SER A 200 46.93 -13.28 -25.19
CA SER A 200 47.83 -12.28 -25.75
C SER A 200 49.26 -12.82 -25.88
N ALA A 201 49.74 -13.59 -24.89
CA ALA A 201 51.05 -14.22 -24.91
C ALA A 201 51.16 -15.27 -26.03
N THR A 202 50.13 -16.10 -26.21
CA THR A 202 50.11 -17.09 -27.31
C THR A 202 50.05 -16.42 -28.69
N ARG A 203 49.27 -15.34 -28.84
CA ARG A 203 49.26 -14.53 -30.07
C ARG A 203 50.63 -13.91 -30.37
N ALA A 204 51.30 -13.35 -29.36
CA ALA A 204 52.65 -12.80 -29.52
C ALA A 204 53.66 -13.88 -29.95
N ALA A 205 53.63 -15.05 -29.29
CA ALA A 205 54.50 -16.18 -29.64
C ALA A 205 54.22 -16.71 -31.05
N HIS A 206 52.96 -16.74 -31.50
CA HIS A 206 52.60 -17.10 -32.87
C HIS A 206 53.20 -16.12 -33.89
N LEU A 207 53.04 -14.81 -33.67
CA LEU A 207 53.60 -13.79 -34.57
C LEU A 207 55.14 -13.88 -34.64
N GLU A 208 55.81 -14.09 -33.50
CA GLU A 208 57.26 -14.28 -33.47
C GLU A 208 57.69 -15.54 -34.22
N ALA A 209 56.94 -16.65 -34.10
CA ALA A 209 57.20 -17.88 -34.84
C ALA A 209 56.98 -17.70 -36.36
N GLU A 210 55.95 -16.95 -36.76
CA GLU A 210 55.68 -16.61 -38.15
C GLU A 210 56.79 -15.74 -38.77
N GLU A 211 57.26 -14.73 -38.03
CA GLU A 211 58.38 -13.89 -38.45
C GLU A 211 59.66 -14.72 -38.64
N LYS A 212 59.98 -15.61 -37.70
CA LYS A 212 61.11 -16.55 -37.83
C LYS A 212 60.94 -17.47 -39.05
N ARG A 213 59.73 -18.00 -39.29
CA ARG A 213 59.44 -18.85 -40.45
C ARG A 213 59.62 -18.09 -41.76
N SER A 214 59.16 -16.84 -41.82
CA SER A 214 59.36 -15.97 -42.98
C SER A 214 60.84 -15.71 -43.22
N GLY A 215 61.59 -15.38 -42.16
CA GLY A 215 63.04 -15.16 -42.27
C GLY A 215 63.79 -16.37 -42.82
N ILE A 216 63.49 -17.58 -42.32
CA ILE A 216 64.08 -18.82 -42.85
C ILE A 216 63.69 -19.04 -44.32
N ALA A 217 62.41 -18.84 -44.67
CA ALA A 217 61.96 -19.00 -46.05
C ALA A 217 62.63 -17.99 -47.01
N ASP A 218 62.87 -16.75 -46.57
CA ASP A 218 63.57 -15.73 -47.34
C ASP A 218 65.06 -16.09 -47.54
N GLU A 219 65.72 -16.63 -46.51
CA GLU A 219 67.10 -17.14 -46.58
C GLU A 219 67.21 -18.32 -47.56
N GLU A 220 66.29 -19.30 -47.46
CA GLU A 220 66.23 -20.45 -48.37
C GLU A 220 65.93 -20.02 -49.82
N PHE A 221 64.98 -19.10 -50.01
CA PHE A 221 64.66 -18.54 -51.33
C PHE A 221 65.88 -17.82 -51.92
N HIS A 222 66.61 -17.05 -51.11
CA HIS A 222 67.83 -16.39 -51.58
C HIS A 222 68.90 -17.41 -51.99
N LYS A 223 69.09 -18.49 -51.23
CA LYS A 223 70.03 -19.56 -51.55
C LYS A 223 69.67 -20.24 -52.88
N CYS A 224 68.42 -20.66 -53.05
CA CYS A 224 67.94 -21.27 -54.29
C CYS A 224 68.12 -20.34 -55.50
N ARG A 225 67.91 -19.02 -55.32
CA ARG A 225 68.15 -18.03 -56.37
C ARG A 225 69.62 -17.97 -56.80
N LEU A 226 70.56 -18.05 -55.85
CA LEU A 226 72.00 -18.07 -56.16
C LEU A 226 72.40 -19.36 -56.89
N GLU A 227 71.89 -20.51 -56.45
CA GLU A 227 72.12 -21.80 -57.12
C GLU A 227 71.55 -21.81 -58.55
N LEU A 228 70.38 -21.17 -58.75
CA LEU A 228 69.79 -20.99 -60.08
C LEU A 228 70.67 -20.12 -60.98
N GLU A 229 71.18 -19.00 -60.47
CA GLU A 229 72.07 -18.10 -61.22
C GLU A 229 73.36 -18.82 -61.64
N GLU A 230 73.96 -19.62 -60.76
CA GLU A 230 75.14 -20.44 -61.08
C GLU A 230 74.84 -21.50 -62.16
N ALA A 231 73.70 -22.19 -62.06
CA ALA A 231 73.27 -23.16 -63.07
C ALA A 231 72.99 -22.51 -64.44
N GLU A 232 72.42 -21.30 -64.46
CA GLU A 232 72.22 -20.51 -65.67
C GLU A 232 73.55 -20.14 -66.33
N GLU A 233 74.56 -19.73 -65.55
CA GLU A 233 75.91 -19.46 -66.07
C GLU A 233 76.58 -20.72 -66.64
N GLU A 234 76.44 -21.88 -65.98
CA GLU A 234 76.95 -23.16 -66.49
C GLU A 234 76.27 -23.56 -67.81
N LEU A 235 74.95 -23.39 -67.89
CA LEU A 235 74.19 -23.64 -69.10
C LEU A 235 74.65 -22.73 -70.24
N GLU A 236 74.94 -21.46 -69.96
CA GLU A 236 75.49 -20.53 -70.96
C GLU A 236 76.88 -21.00 -71.46
N LYS A 237 77.75 -21.46 -70.55
CA LYS A 237 79.06 -22.04 -70.90
C LYS A 237 78.90 -23.28 -71.77
N LEU A 238 78.01 -24.20 -71.41
CA LEU A 238 77.73 -25.41 -72.19
C LEU A 238 77.17 -25.07 -73.57
N ASN A 239 76.26 -24.10 -73.66
CA ASN A 239 75.70 -23.65 -74.93
C ASN A 239 76.80 -23.09 -75.86
N LYS A 240 77.77 -22.33 -75.34
CA LYS A 240 78.96 -21.89 -76.10
C LYS A 240 79.77 -23.08 -76.62
N GLN A 241 79.93 -24.14 -75.84
CA GLN A 241 80.60 -25.37 -76.28
C GLN A 241 79.81 -26.13 -77.34
N VAL A 242 78.48 -26.25 -77.21
CA VAL A 242 77.62 -26.88 -78.22
C VAL A 242 77.70 -26.15 -79.55
N LEU A 243 77.72 -24.81 -79.53
CA LEU A 243 77.89 -24.00 -80.75
C LEU A 243 79.25 -24.26 -81.42
N SER A 244 80.35 -24.36 -80.66
CA SER A 244 81.66 -24.67 -81.23
C SER A 244 81.73 -26.10 -81.77
N ALA A 245 81.15 -27.09 -81.07
CA ALA A 245 81.03 -28.46 -81.53
C ALA A 245 80.19 -28.57 -82.82
N ARG A 246 79.11 -27.81 -82.94
CA ARG A 246 78.29 -27.74 -84.16
C ARG A 246 79.09 -27.21 -85.36
N VAL A 247 79.93 -26.20 -85.16
CA VAL A 247 80.84 -25.69 -86.20
C VAL A 247 81.89 -26.73 -86.60
N LEU A 248 82.43 -27.49 -85.65
CA LEU A 248 83.35 -28.59 -85.96
C LEU A 248 82.66 -29.72 -86.72
N LYS A 249 81.43 -30.06 -86.33
CA LYS A 249 80.61 -31.06 -87.02
C LYS A 249 80.35 -30.67 -88.48
N SER A 250 79.96 -29.42 -88.75
CA SER A 250 79.75 -28.97 -90.13
C SER A 250 81.03 -29.00 -90.97
N LYS A 251 82.20 -28.72 -90.37
CA LYS A 251 83.50 -28.92 -91.04
C LYS A 251 83.78 -30.40 -91.33
N LEU A 252 83.48 -31.29 -90.39
CA LEU A 252 83.63 -32.73 -90.57
C LEU A 252 82.72 -33.25 -91.68
N ASP A 253 81.46 -32.85 -91.68
CA ASP A 253 80.48 -33.21 -92.70
C ASP A 253 80.94 -32.73 -94.09
N ALA A 254 81.44 -31.49 -94.21
CA ALA A 254 82.02 -30.98 -95.45
C ALA A 254 83.25 -31.78 -95.91
N SER A 255 84.15 -32.15 -95.00
CA SER A 255 85.31 -33.00 -95.33
C SER A 255 84.92 -34.42 -95.74
N SER A 256 83.86 -34.96 -95.13
CA SER A 256 83.32 -36.29 -95.43
C SER A 256 82.64 -36.31 -96.80
N SER A 257 81.93 -35.24 -97.17
CA SER A 257 81.38 -35.05 -98.52
C SER A 257 82.49 -35.03 -99.57
N LEU A 258 83.56 -34.27 -99.34
CA LEU A 258 84.70 -34.21 -100.26
C LEU A 258 85.37 -35.58 -100.44
N LEU A 259 85.44 -36.38 -99.36
CA LEU A 259 85.95 -37.75 -99.43
C LEU A 259 85.02 -38.68 -100.22
N LEU A 260 83.70 -38.51 -100.13
CA LEU A 260 82.74 -39.22 -100.97
C LEU A 260 82.91 -38.85 -102.45
N ASP A 261 83.10 -37.57 -102.76
CA ASP A 261 83.35 -37.09 -104.12
C ASP A 261 84.65 -37.68 -104.69
N LEU A 262 85.73 -37.68 -103.92
CA LEU A 262 87.00 -38.35 -104.29
C LEU A 262 86.83 -39.86 -104.52
N LYS A 263 86.04 -40.54 -103.68
CA LYS A 263 85.71 -41.95 -103.89
C LYS A 263 84.89 -42.14 -105.17
N ALA A 264 83.98 -41.22 -105.50
CA ALA A 264 83.23 -41.24 -106.74
C ALA A 264 84.13 -41.02 -107.96
N GLU A 265 85.12 -40.12 -107.89
CA GLU A 265 86.15 -39.96 -108.92
C GLU A 265 87.03 -41.21 -109.08
N LEU A 266 87.40 -41.86 -107.97
CA LEU A 266 88.16 -43.12 -107.98
C LEU A 266 87.33 -44.27 -108.57
N ALA A 267 86.02 -44.29 -108.30
CA ALA A 267 85.07 -45.19 -108.94
C ALA A 267 84.89 -44.88 -110.44
N ALA A 268 84.89 -43.61 -110.85
CA ALA A 268 84.85 -43.20 -112.26
C ALA A 268 86.16 -43.59 -112.99
N TYR A 269 87.31 -43.53 -112.33
CA TYR A 269 88.59 -44.03 -112.83
C TYR A 269 88.60 -45.55 -113.01
N MET A 270 88.14 -46.28 -111.99
CA MET A 270 88.01 -47.75 -112.01
C MET A 270 86.93 -48.24 -112.99
N GLY A 271 85.91 -47.43 -113.29
CA GLY A 271 84.88 -47.70 -114.28
C GLY A 271 85.33 -47.59 -115.74
N SER A 272 86.52 -47.03 -116.01
CA SER A 272 87.05 -46.86 -117.38
C SER A 272 87.89 -48.03 -117.91
N LYS A 273 88.08 -49.10 -117.12
CA LYS A 273 88.74 -50.34 -117.59
C LYS A 273 87.93 -51.59 -117.25
N LEU A 274 87.64 -52.34 -118.32
CA LEU A 274 87.20 -53.74 -118.43
C LEU A 274 85.70 -54.01 -118.64
N LYS A 275 85.41 -54.51 -119.86
CA LYS A 275 84.25 -55.33 -120.24
C LYS A 275 84.44 -56.76 -119.70
N GLU A 276 83.35 -57.47 -119.36
CA GLU A 276 82.84 -58.66 -120.10
C GLU A 276 81.83 -59.52 -119.29
N GLN A 277 80.62 -59.66 -119.85
CA GLN A 277 79.58 -60.72 -119.86
C GLN A 277 79.18 -61.57 -118.62
N GLY A 278 77.88 -61.46 -118.27
CA GLY A 278 76.84 -62.44 -118.66
C GLY A 278 76.68 -63.74 -117.84
N ASN A 279 75.74 -63.74 -116.87
CA ASN A 279 74.74 -64.80 -116.56
C ASN A 279 73.97 -64.42 -115.27
N LEU A 280 72.86 -63.67 -115.36
CA LEU A 280 72.29 -63.00 -114.17
C LEU A 280 70.76 -63.01 -113.98
N GLU A 281 69.90 -63.44 -114.91
CA GLU A 281 68.43 -63.29 -114.70
C GLU A 281 67.91 -64.13 -113.50
N LEU A 282 68.24 -65.42 -113.41
CA LEU A 282 67.70 -66.33 -112.38
C LEU A 282 68.40 -66.20 -111.01
N LYS A 283 69.65 -65.71 -111.00
CA LYS A 283 70.35 -65.31 -109.76
C LYS A 283 69.90 -63.93 -109.29
N LYS A 284 69.58 -62.99 -110.19
CA LYS A 284 69.02 -61.69 -109.81
C LYS A 284 67.65 -61.87 -109.17
N GLU A 285 66.77 -62.70 -109.72
CA GLU A 285 65.47 -62.97 -109.10
C GLU A 285 65.60 -63.66 -107.74
N LEU A 286 66.54 -64.60 -107.57
CA LEU A 286 66.80 -65.24 -106.28
C LEU A 286 67.40 -64.27 -105.24
N GLU A 287 68.36 -63.44 -105.66
CA GLU A 287 68.94 -62.40 -104.79
C GLU A 287 67.95 -61.26 -104.52
N GLU A 288 67.03 -60.96 -105.44
CA GLU A 288 65.94 -60.00 -105.25
C GLU A 288 64.89 -60.52 -104.26
N VAL A 289 64.51 -61.80 -104.37
CA VAL A 289 63.63 -62.44 -103.38
C VAL A 289 64.31 -62.53 -102.01
N LYS A 290 65.62 -62.84 -101.94
CA LYS A 290 66.37 -62.78 -100.67
C LYS A 290 66.42 -61.37 -100.10
N LEU A 291 66.69 -60.37 -100.92
CA LEU A 291 66.71 -58.97 -100.50
C LEU A 291 65.33 -58.50 -100.03
N ASN A 292 64.25 -58.96 -100.68
CA ASN A 292 62.87 -58.70 -100.24
C ASN A 292 62.54 -59.42 -98.93
N ILE A 293 63.05 -60.64 -98.71
CA ILE A 293 62.90 -61.37 -97.45
C ILE A 293 63.68 -60.67 -96.33
N GLU A 294 64.92 -60.24 -96.58
CA GLU A 294 65.74 -59.48 -95.63
C GLU A 294 65.10 -58.11 -95.30
N LYS A 295 64.55 -57.43 -96.30
CA LYS A 295 63.81 -56.18 -96.12
C LYS A 295 62.53 -56.40 -95.31
N ALA A 296 61.75 -57.43 -95.62
CA ALA A 296 60.55 -57.78 -94.86
C ALA A 296 60.90 -58.18 -93.41
N ALA A 297 62.03 -58.87 -93.19
CA ALA A 297 62.52 -59.20 -91.86
C ALA A 297 62.90 -57.93 -91.07
N ALA A 298 63.63 -57.00 -91.69
CA ALA A 298 63.98 -55.72 -91.07
C ALA A 298 62.75 -54.84 -90.76
N GLU A 299 61.73 -54.86 -91.64
CA GLU A 299 60.45 -54.19 -91.39
C GLU A 299 59.69 -54.84 -90.22
N VAL A 300 59.68 -56.17 -90.12
CA VAL A 300 59.07 -56.89 -88.98
C VAL A 300 59.82 -56.58 -87.67
N ASP A 301 61.15 -56.50 -87.69
CA ASP A 301 61.95 -56.13 -86.52
C ASP A 301 61.66 -54.68 -86.10
N SER A 302 61.59 -53.74 -87.04
CA SER A 302 61.23 -52.34 -86.77
C SER A 302 59.78 -52.21 -86.23
N LEU A 303 58.83 -52.94 -86.78
CA LEU A 303 57.45 -52.98 -86.28
C LEU A 303 57.38 -53.61 -84.88
N ARG A 304 58.21 -54.62 -84.61
CA ARG A 304 58.31 -55.23 -83.29
C ARG A 304 58.88 -54.25 -82.26
N GLU A 305 59.93 -53.51 -82.60
CA GLU A 305 60.49 -52.45 -81.77
C GLU A 305 59.45 -51.35 -81.48
N ALA A 306 58.73 -50.87 -82.50
CA ALA A 306 57.65 -49.91 -82.34
C ALA A 306 56.52 -50.44 -81.44
N SER A 307 56.15 -51.72 -81.59
CA SER A 307 55.16 -52.37 -80.71
C SER A 307 55.64 -52.47 -79.26
N MET A 308 56.93 -52.70 -79.04
CA MET A 308 57.53 -52.70 -77.71
C MET A 308 57.55 -51.29 -77.09
N SER A 309 57.89 -50.24 -77.86
CA SER A 309 57.84 -48.84 -77.40
C SER A 309 56.43 -48.45 -76.98
N LEU A 310 55.43 -48.69 -77.83
CA LEU A 310 54.02 -48.38 -77.53
C LEU A 310 53.49 -49.13 -76.31
N LYS A 311 53.96 -50.37 -76.07
CA LYS A 311 53.59 -51.12 -74.86
C LYS A 311 54.21 -50.52 -73.60
N SER A 312 55.44 -50.02 -73.68
CA SER A 312 56.10 -49.32 -72.57
C SER A 312 55.37 -48.01 -72.27
N GLU A 313 55.11 -47.19 -73.30
CA GLU A 313 54.38 -45.93 -73.19
C GLU A 313 52.97 -46.15 -72.60
N LEU A 314 52.26 -47.20 -73.03
CA LEU A 314 50.96 -47.56 -72.47
C LEU A 314 51.04 -47.92 -70.98
N GLU A 315 52.10 -48.61 -70.55
CA GLU A 315 52.28 -48.97 -69.14
C GLU A 315 52.67 -47.73 -68.29
N ASP A 316 53.49 -46.84 -68.84
CA ASP A 316 53.83 -45.55 -68.23
C ASP A 316 52.57 -44.67 -68.08
N GLU A 317 51.73 -44.56 -69.12
CA GLU A 317 50.44 -43.84 -69.06
C GLU A 317 49.49 -44.43 -68.02
N LYS A 318 49.39 -45.76 -67.90
CA LYS A 318 48.58 -46.39 -66.82
C LYS A 318 49.08 -46.01 -65.44
N SER A 319 50.40 -45.96 -65.24
CA SER A 319 50.99 -45.57 -63.96
C SER A 319 50.63 -44.12 -63.61
N ILE A 320 50.72 -43.20 -64.59
CA ILE A 320 50.33 -41.80 -64.44
C ILE A 320 48.83 -41.68 -64.12
N LEU A 321 47.97 -42.40 -64.84
CA LEU A 321 46.52 -42.42 -64.58
C LEU A 321 46.19 -42.94 -63.18
N SER A 322 46.89 -43.98 -62.70
CA SER A 322 46.69 -44.49 -61.34
C SER A 322 47.09 -43.46 -60.27
N GLY A 323 48.19 -42.72 -60.49
CA GLY A 323 48.62 -41.63 -59.61
C GLY A 323 47.65 -40.45 -59.61
N LEU A 324 47.15 -40.05 -60.77
CA LEU A 324 46.13 -39.01 -60.91
C LEU A 324 44.85 -39.39 -60.16
N ARG A 325 44.37 -40.63 -60.33
CA ARG A 325 43.16 -41.12 -59.64
C ARG A 325 43.31 -41.10 -58.12
N GLN A 326 44.46 -41.52 -57.60
CA GLN A 326 44.73 -41.44 -56.16
C GLN A 326 44.74 -39.98 -55.67
N SER A 327 45.35 -39.07 -56.44
CA SER A 327 45.36 -37.65 -56.10
C SER A 327 43.97 -37.01 -56.14
N GLU A 328 43.11 -37.43 -57.07
CA GLU A 328 41.71 -37.02 -57.18
C GLU A 328 40.90 -37.51 -55.98
N GLU A 329 41.07 -38.77 -55.57
CA GLU A 329 40.42 -39.32 -54.38
C GLU A 329 40.84 -38.55 -53.11
N MET A 330 42.14 -38.25 -52.95
CA MET A 330 42.62 -37.40 -51.85
C MET A 330 42.02 -36.00 -51.91
N ALA A 331 41.96 -35.36 -53.08
CA ALA A 331 41.33 -34.06 -53.24
C ALA A 331 39.83 -34.08 -52.91
N ALA A 332 39.10 -35.13 -53.32
CA ALA A 332 37.69 -35.31 -53.01
C ALA A 332 37.45 -35.42 -51.50
N THR A 333 38.27 -36.19 -50.78
CA THR A 333 38.18 -36.27 -49.31
C THR A 333 38.43 -34.90 -48.66
N ALA A 334 39.43 -34.15 -49.12
CA ALA A 334 39.69 -32.80 -48.61
C ALA A 334 38.51 -31.85 -48.85
N VAL A 335 37.87 -31.90 -50.03
CA VAL A 335 36.66 -31.10 -50.31
C VAL A 335 35.53 -31.44 -49.35
N THR A 336 35.27 -32.72 -49.08
CA THR A 336 34.22 -33.11 -48.12
C THR A 336 34.51 -32.59 -46.70
N THR A 337 35.76 -32.66 -46.23
CA THR A 337 36.14 -32.13 -44.91
C THR A 337 35.96 -30.61 -44.82
N LEU A 338 36.37 -29.87 -45.86
CA LEU A 338 36.18 -28.41 -45.91
C LEU A 338 34.69 -28.03 -45.98
N GLN A 339 33.88 -28.84 -46.65
CA GLN A 339 32.44 -28.62 -46.73
C GLN A 339 31.76 -28.77 -45.36
N GLU A 340 32.16 -29.77 -44.56
CA GLU A 340 31.68 -29.96 -43.18
C GLU A 340 32.11 -28.80 -42.25
N GLU A 341 33.36 -28.36 -42.33
CA GLU A 341 33.85 -27.21 -41.55
C GLU A 341 33.12 -25.91 -41.91
N LEU A 342 32.77 -25.74 -43.18
CA LEU A 342 32.02 -24.60 -43.68
C LEU A 342 30.57 -24.61 -43.18
N GLU A 343 29.92 -25.78 -43.16
CA GLU A 343 28.59 -25.93 -42.56
C GLU A 343 28.61 -25.66 -41.06
N LYS A 344 29.59 -26.22 -40.34
CA LYS A 344 29.81 -25.93 -38.92
C LYS A 344 30.00 -24.43 -38.67
N THR A 345 30.80 -23.77 -39.49
CA THR A 345 31.03 -22.32 -39.39
C THR A 345 29.75 -21.53 -39.68
N ARG A 346 28.96 -21.92 -40.69
CA ARG A 346 27.64 -21.32 -40.96
C ARG A 346 26.69 -21.44 -39.78
N SER A 347 26.62 -22.62 -39.14
CA SER A 347 25.78 -22.82 -37.95
C SER A 347 26.21 -21.95 -36.76
N LEU A 348 27.53 -21.83 -36.53
CA LEU A 348 28.09 -20.96 -35.49
C LEU A 348 27.80 -19.47 -35.75
N ILE A 349 27.86 -19.03 -37.01
CA ILE A 349 27.47 -17.66 -37.39
C ILE A 349 25.98 -17.42 -37.12
N ALA A 350 25.10 -18.37 -37.48
CA ALA A 350 23.67 -18.26 -37.23
C ALA A 350 23.37 -18.16 -35.73
N PHE A 351 23.99 -19.01 -34.91
CA PHE A 351 23.85 -18.96 -33.45
C PHE A 351 24.32 -17.62 -32.86
N ARG A 352 25.47 -17.10 -33.29
CA ARG A 352 25.95 -15.78 -32.85
C ARG A 352 24.99 -14.66 -33.24
N ARG A 353 24.40 -14.70 -34.44
CA ARG A 353 23.41 -13.70 -34.88
C ARG A 353 22.14 -13.74 -34.03
N MET A 354 21.65 -14.92 -33.66
CA MET A 354 20.49 -15.05 -32.76
C MET A 354 20.78 -14.40 -31.40
N LYS A 355 21.96 -14.66 -30.82
CA LYS A 355 22.35 -14.06 -29.54
C LYS A 355 22.56 -12.54 -29.65
N GLU A 356 23.17 -12.07 -30.72
CA GLU A 356 23.33 -10.64 -30.99
C GLU A 356 21.97 -9.94 -31.14
N GLN A 357 20.98 -10.61 -31.74
CA GLN A 357 19.63 -10.09 -31.87
C GLN A 357 18.91 -10.02 -30.52
N GLU A 358 19.04 -11.04 -29.67
CA GLU A 358 18.55 -11.04 -28.29
C GLU A 358 19.18 -9.90 -27.49
N ASP A 359 20.50 -9.72 -27.58
CA ASP A 359 21.21 -8.62 -26.93
C ASP A 359 20.70 -7.24 -27.43
N ARG A 360 20.38 -7.11 -28.73
CA ARG A 360 19.79 -5.88 -29.29
C ARG A 360 18.37 -5.63 -28.78
N GLU A 361 17.55 -6.67 -28.65
CA GLU A 361 16.20 -6.58 -28.10
C GLU A 361 16.25 -6.16 -26.63
N MET A 362 17.13 -6.78 -25.84
CA MET A 362 17.40 -6.38 -24.46
C MET A 362 17.92 -4.94 -24.36
N MET A 363 18.78 -4.50 -25.29
CA MET A 363 19.26 -3.12 -25.37
C MET A 363 18.14 -2.12 -25.68
N ILE A 364 17.06 -2.53 -26.36
CA ILE A 364 15.88 -1.68 -26.62
C ILE A 364 14.91 -1.71 -25.44
N GLU A 365 14.74 -2.85 -24.78
CA GLU A 365 13.81 -3.00 -23.65
C GLU A 365 14.33 -2.39 -22.35
N LEU A 366 15.61 -2.56 -22.04
CA LEU A 366 16.18 -2.11 -20.77
C LEU A 366 16.01 -0.60 -20.56
N PRO A 367 16.27 0.28 -21.55
CA PRO A 367 16.01 1.71 -21.41
C PRO A 367 14.53 2.06 -21.20
N LYS A 368 13.60 1.31 -21.80
CA LYS A 368 12.15 1.52 -21.59
C LYS A 368 11.75 1.21 -20.15
N LYS A 369 12.20 0.06 -19.64
CA LYS A 369 11.98 -0.33 -18.23
C LYS A 369 12.60 0.70 -17.28
N LEU A 370 13.79 1.19 -17.60
CA LEU A 370 14.48 2.21 -16.80
C LEU A 370 13.71 3.54 -16.80
N GLN A 371 13.16 3.96 -17.95
CA GLN A 371 12.31 5.14 -18.07
C GLN A 371 10.97 4.99 -17.32
N GLU A 372 10.37 3.81 -17.32
CA GLU A 372 9.16 3.53 -16.54
C GLU A 372 9.42 3.63 -15.04
N VAL A 373 10.51 3.02 -14.56
CA VAL A 373 10.93 3.12 -13.15
C VAL A 373 11.26 4.57 -12.76
N GLU A 374 11.87 5.33 -13.66
CA GLU A 374 12.15 6.76 -13.42
C GLU A 374 10.86 7.56 -13.27
N LYS A 375 9.86 7.35 -14.15
CA LYS A 375 8.55 8.00 -14.04
C LYS A 375 7.83 7.64 -12.75
N GLU A 376 7.81 6.36 -12.37
CA GLU A 376 7.19 5.90 -11.12
C GLU A 376 7.88 6.53 -9.90
N ALA A 377 9.21 6.66 -9.92
CA ALA A 377 9.94 7.34 -8.86
C ALA A 377 9.64 8.85 -8.79
N GLU A 378 9.44 9.52 -9.94
CA GLU A 378 9.01 10.91 -9.99
C GLU A 378 7.59 11.11 -9.45
N GLU A 379 6.66 10.23 -9.79
CA GLU A 379 5.29 10.23 -9.28
C GLU A 379 5.26 10.02 -7.76
N ALA A 380 6.00 9.05 -7.24
CA ALA A 380 6.13 8.82 -5.81
C ALA A 380 6.72 10.04 -5.07
N ARG A 381 7.70 10.72 -5.66
CA ARG A 381 8.26 11.97 -5.12
C ARG A 381 7.25 13.11 -5.14
N ALA A 382 6.41 13.22 -6.16
CA ALA A 382 5.36 14.22 -6.24
C ALA A 382 4.30 14.00 -5.15
N LEU A 383 3.88 12.74 -4.93
CA LEU A 383 2.95 12.38 -3.86
C LEU A 383 3.52 12.67 -2.48
N LEU A 384 4.81 12.36 -2.24
CA LEU A 384 5.47 12.68 -0.97
C LEU A 384 5.50 14.19 -0.73
N LYS A 385 5.80 15.00 -1.75
CA LYS A 385 5.79 16.47 -1.63
C LYS A 385 4.39 17.01 -1.34
N ALA A 386 3.35 16.45 -1.97
CA ALA A 386 1.96 16.83 -1.70
C ALA A 386 1.57 16.49 -0.25
N ALA A 387 1.87 15.27 0.21
CA ALA A 387 1.61 14.86 1.59
C ALA A 387 2.37 15.71 2.61
N GLN A 388 3.61 16.11 2.30
CA GLN A 388 4.37 17.05 3.15
C GLN A 388 3.74 18.44 3.19
N ALA A 389 3.24 18.94 2.07
CA ALA A 389 2.55 20.24 2.04
C ALA A 389 1.26 20.22 2.88
N GLU A 390 0.46 19.16 2.74
CA GLU A 390 -0.76 18.95 3.54
C GLU A 390 -0.44 18.82 5.04
N LEU A 391 0.64 18.12 5.40
CA LEU A 391 1.09 18.04 6.79
C LEU A 391 1.45 19.42 7.36
N MET A 392 2.23 20.21 6.61
CA MET A 392 2.61 21.57 7.05
C MET A 392 1.39 22.49 7.21
N GLU A 393 0.40 22.37 6.33
CA GLU A 393 -0.86 23.12 6.42
C GLU A 393 -1.64 22.70 7.67
N ALA A 394 -1.81 21.39 7.90
CA ALA A 394 -2.48 20.87 9.09
C ALA A 394 -1.75 21.24 10.39
N GLU A 395 -0.42 21.24 10.41
CA GLU A 395 0.38 21.71 11.55
C GLU A 395 0.14 23.21 11.82
N GLN A 396 0.12 24.03 10.78
CA GLN A 396 -0.17 25.46 10.90
C GLN A 396 -1.60 25.70 11.41
N GLU A 397 -2.60 24.98 10.90
CA GLU A 397 -3.98 25.05 11.38
C GLU A 397 -4.10 24.61 12.85
N ALA A 398 -3.41 23.53 13.23
CA ALA A 398 -3.37 23.05 14.60
C ALA A 398 -2.69 24.07 15.55
N GLU A 399 -1.64 24.75 15.10
CA GLU A 399 -0.99 25.81 15.87
C GLU A 399 -1.89 27.04 16.02
N GLN A 400 -2.60 27.44 14.97
CA GLN A 400 -3.62 28.48 15.05
C GLN A 400 -4.75 28.10 16.02
N ALA A 401 -5.26 26.86 15.96
CA ALA A 401 -6.27 26.36 16.87
C ALA A 401 -5.78 26.35 18.34
N LYS A 402 -4.53 25.96 18.59
CA LYS A 402 -3.90 26.06 19.91
C LYS A 402 -3.81 27.50 20.40
N ALA A 403 -3.39 28.44 19.55
CA ALA A 403 -3.35 29.85 19.90
C ALA A 403 -4.76 30.36 20.27
N LEU A 404 -5.78 30.03 19.47
CA LEU A 404 -7.17 30.37 19.79
C LEU A 404 -7.64 29.76 21.10
N ALA A 405 -7.35 28.47 21.35
CA ALA A 405 -7.70 27.79 22.59
C ALA A 405 -7.08 28.49 23.82
N THR A 406 -5.78 28.81 23.79
CA THR A 406 -5.12 29.51 24.90
C THR A 406 -5.72 30.90 25.17
N THR A 407 -6.16 31.62 24.12
CA THR A 407 -6.83 32.92 24.32
C THR A 407 -8.20 32.77 24.98
N LEU A 408 -8.95 31.72 24.64
CA LEU A 408 -10.25 31.43 25.27
C LEU A 408 -10.05 30.97 26.72
N GLU A 409 -9.06 30.13 26.99
CA GLU A 409 -8.71 29.67 28.33
C GLU A 409 -8.33 30.84 29.25
N ASN A 410 -7.51 31.78 28.75
CA ASN A 410 -7.17 33.00 29.48
C ASN A 410 -8.39 33.89 29.77
N LYS A 411 -9.32 34.01 28.81
CA LYS A 411 -10.58 34.73 29.02
C LYS A 411 -11.43 34.06 30.08
N LEU A 412 -11.54 32.73 30.04
CA LEU A 412 -12.28 31.95 31.02
C LEU A 412 -11.71 32.16 32.43
N LEU A 413 -10.39 32.04 32.61
CA LEU A 413 -9.72 32.32 33.88
C LEU A 413 -9.95 33.76 34.39
N SER A 414 -9.99 34.75 33.49
CA SER A 414 -10.34 36.13 33.85
C SER A 414 -11.77 36.23 34.36
N THR A 415 -12.73 35.62 33.65
CA THR A 415 -14.14 35.62 34.07
C THR A 415 -14.36 34.86 35.37
N GLU A 416 -13.63 33.76 35.62
CA GLU A 416 -13.69 33.04 36.89
C GLU A 416 -13.21 33.89 38.06
N LYS A 417 -12.08 34.61 37.90
CA LYS A 417 -11.58 35.54 38.91
C LYS A 417 -12.55 36.69 39.16
N GLU A 418 -13.19 37.22 38.12
CA GLU A 418 -14.24 38.24 38.26
C GLU A 418 -15.45 37.69 39.02
N ILE A 419 -15.91 36.48 38.70
CA ILE A 419 -17.00 35.79 39.42
C ILE A 419 -16.62 35.57 40.88
N GLU A 420 -15.40 35.13 41.18
CA GLU A 420 -14.95 34.93 42.56
C GLU A 420 -14.87 36.27 43.32
N SER A 421 -14.38 37.33 42.68
CA SER A 421 -14.40 38.67 43.26
C SER A 421 -15.82 39.18 43.52
N ALA A 422 -16.75 38.92 42.59
CA ALA A 422 -18.17 39.24 42.75
C ALA A 422 -18.80 38.44 43.89
N LYS A 423 -18.47 37.15 44.04
CA LYS A 423 -18.91 36.31 45.17
C LYS A 423 -18.37 36.80 46.52
N VAL A 424 -17.12 37.27 46.57
CA VAL A 424 -16.56 37.87 47.80
C VAL A 424 -17.27 39.18 48.13
N SER A 425 -17.50 40.04 47.13
CA SER A 425 -18.27 41.28 47.27
C SER A 425 -19.72 41.01 47.72
N GLU A 426 -20.36 39.98 47.16
CA GLU A 426 -21.70 39.52 47.53
C GLU A 426 -21.76 39.04 48.99
N LYS A 427 -20.77 38.26 49.45
CA LYS A 427 -20.65 37.87 50.86
C LYS A 427 -20.50 39.10 51.77
N PHE A 428 -19.64 40.04 51.39
CA PHE A 428 -19.46 41.29 52.14
C PHE A 428 -20.75 42.11 52.22
N ALA A 429 -21.49 42.23 51.11
CA ALA A 429 -22.78 42.90 51.09
C ALA A 429 -23.82 42.18 51.98
N ARG A 430 -23.87 40.85 51.96
CA ARG A 430 -24.74 40.06 52.87
C ARG A 430 -24.39 40.28 54.34
N ASP A 431 -23.10 40.32 54.68
CA ASP A 431 -22.67 40.54 56.06
C ASP A 431 -22.98 41.98 56.51
N ALA A 432 -22.83 42.97 55.63
CA ALA A 432 -23.25 44.34 55.87
C ALA A 432 -24.77 44.44 56.08
N ILE A 433 -25.58 43.75 55.28
CA ILE A 433 -27.04 43.66 55.47
C ILE A 433 -27.36 43.03 56.83
N LYS A 434 -26.76 41.88 57.18
CA LYS A 434 -26.95 41.26 58.50
C LYS A 434 -26.51 42.16 59.66
N ALA A 435 -25.46 42.96 59.48
CA ALA A 435 -25.03 43.93 60.49
C ALA A 435 -26.06 45.07 60.62
N LEU A 436 -26.58 45.57 59.50
CA LEU A 436 -27.65 46.57 59.49
C LEU A 436 -28.93 46.04 60.14
N GLU A 437 -29.39 44.84 59.78
CA GLU A 437 -30.53 44.18 60.44
C GLU A 437 -30.31 43.99 61.94
N LYS A 438 -29.09 43.67 62.39
CA LYS A 438 -28.75 43.62 63.82
C LYS A 438 -28.75 45.00 64.49
N THR A 439 -28.39 46.06 63.79
CA THR A 439 -28.50 47.45 64.30
C THR A 439 -29.93 47.98 64.26
N GLU A 440 -30.76 47.50 63.34
CA GLU A 440 -32.16 47.86 63.16
C GLU A 440 -33.06 47.11 64.16
N THR A 441 -32.78 45.83 64.42
CA THR A 441 -33.40 45.05 65.51
C THR A 441 -32.92 45.46 66.91
N GLY A 442 -31.78 46.18 67.01
CA GLY A 442 -31.29 46.81 68.24
C GLY A 442 -31.78 48.25 68.47
N LYS A 443 -32.54 48.83 67.53
CA LYS A 443 -33.04 50.20 67.61
C LYS A 443 -34.52 50.25 67.33
N SER A 444 -35.29 49.67 68.25
CA SER A 444 -36.70 50.01 68.43
C SER A 444 -36.82 51.48 68.83
N GLY A 445 -37.22 52.33 67.89
CA GLY A 445 -37.63 53.70 68.19
C GLY A 445 -37.23 54.73 67.15
N ASN A 446 -37.81 54.64 65.94
CA ASN A 446 -38.65 55.68 65.35
C ASN A 446 -38.74 55.55 63.83
N GLU A 447 -39.95 55.83 63.35
CA GLU A 447 -40.43 55.99 61.99
C GLU A 447 -39.40 56.58 61.00
N SER A 448 -39.19 55.91 59.87
CA SER A 448 -39.53 56.42 58.53
C SER A 448 -39.27 55.34 57.47
N ASP A 449 -40.15 55.31 56.46
CA ASP A 449 -40.27 54.38 55.34
C ASP A 449 -38.97 53.95 54.64
N PRO A 450 -38.96 52.77 53.98
CA PRO A 450 -37.79 52.26 53.27
C PRO A 450 -37.48 53.13 52.05
N SER A 451 -36.19 53.43 51.89
CA SER A 451 -35.52 54.09 50.77
C SER A 451 -36.25 54.02 49.43
N LYS A 452 -37.04 55.05 49.12
CA LYS A 452 -37.68 55.26 47.83
C LYS A 452 -36.79 56.23 47.04
N VAL A 453 -35.90 55.70 46.20
CA VAL A 453 -35.05 56.50 45.30
C VAL A 453 -35.93 57.15 44.24
N THR A 454 -36.22 58.44 44.40
CA THR A 454 -36.94 59.24 43.41
C THR A 454 -35.98 59.65 42.29
N LEU A 455 -35.96 58.88 41.19
CA LEU A 455 -35.42 59.31 39.91
C LEU A 455 -36.28 60.46 39.37
N THR A 456 -35.63 61.56 38.96
CA THR A 456 -36.37 62.62 38.26
C THR A 456 -36.79 62.12 36.88
N LEU A 457 -37.89 62.65 36.34
CA LEU A 457 -38.44 62.20 35.05
C LEU A 457 -37.42 62.34 33.91
N ASP A 458 -36.59 63.37 33.96
CA ASP A 458 -35.55 63.63 32.97
C ASP A 458 -34.42 62.58 33.05
N GLU A 459 -33.98 62.19 34.26
CA GLU A 459 -32.99 61.13 34.47
C GLU A 459 -33.50 59.76 34.00
N TYR A 460 -34.78 59.44 34.24
CA TYR A 460 -35.41 58.22 33.73
C TYR A 460 -35.43 58.19 32.20
N GLN A 461 -35.74 59.31 31.55
CA GLN A 461 -35.74 59.41 30.09
C GLN A 461 -34.32 59.29 29.51
N GLU A 462 -33.31 59.86 30.17
CA GLU A 462 -31.91 59.72 29.73
C GLU A 462 -31.39 58.28 29.89
N LEU A 463 -31.70 57.63 31.01
CA LEU A 463 -31.38 56.22 31.25
C LEU A 463 -32.08 55.32 30.22
N SER A 464 -33.38 55.54 29.98
CA SER A 464 -34.16 54.79 28.98
C SER A 464 -33.61 54.99 27.55
N LYS A 465 -33.18 56.20 27.19
CA LYS A 465 -32.50 56.44 25.90
C LYS A 465 -31.14 55.74 25.81
N ARG A 466 -30.39 55.67 26.91
CA ARG A 466 -29.10 54.95 26.96
C ARG A 466 -29.30 53.43 26.84
N THR A 467 -30.28 52.86 27.54
CA THR A 467 -30.58 51.43 27.46
C THR A 467 -31.03 51.06 26.06
N TYR A 468 -31.92 51.85 25.44
CA TYR A 468 -32.36 51.62 24.07
C TYR A 468 -31.21 51.66 23.06
N LYS A 469 -30.29 52.64 23.17
CA LYS A 469 -29.10 52.70 22.31
C LYS A 469 -28.15 51.52 22.53
N ALA A 470 -27.98 51.06 23.76
CA ALA A 470 -27.15 49.90 24.08
C ALA A 470 -27.79 48.61 23.52
N GLU A 471 -29.11 48.47 23.63
CA GLU A 471 -29.89 47.38 23.06
C GLU A 471 -29.83 47.36 21.53
N GLU A 472 -29.95 48.51 20.87
CA GLU A 472 -29.80 48.63 19.41
C GLU A 472 -28.39 48.21 18.95
N GLN A 473 -27.35 48.60 19.69
CA GLN A 473 -25.97 48.16 19.42
C GLN A 473 -25.78 46.66 19.65
N ALA A 474 -26.40 46.09 20.68
CA ALA A 474 -26.36 44.65 20.92
C ALA A 474 -27.08 43.88 19.81
N ASN A 475 -28.27 44.33 19.42
CA ASN A 475 -29.04 43.74 18.33
C ASN A 475 -28.31 43.84 16.98
N ALA A 476 -27.63 44.95 16.71
CA ALA A 476 -26.78 45.08 15.52
C ALA A 476 -25.60 44.09 15.51
N ARG A 477 -24.97 43.85 16.68
CA ARG A 477 -23.90 42.85 16.82
C ARG A 477 -24.42 41.42 16.64
N ILE A 478 -25.58 41.11 17.21
CA ILE A 478 -26.23 39.80 17.04
C ILE A 478 -26.60 39.59 15.57
N ALA A 479 -27.15 40.60 14.90
CA ALA A 479 -27.48 40.52 13.47
C ALA A 479 -26.24 40.30 12.60
N ALA A 480 -25.12 40.98 12.90
CA ALA A 480 -23.85 40.78 12.18
C ALA A 480 -23.28 39.36 12.41
N ALA A 481 -23.34 38.85 13.64
CA ALA A 481 -22.91 37.48 13.95
C ALA A 481 -23.79 36.45 13.24
N ASN A 482 -25.11 36.63 13.27
CA ASN A 482 -26.05 35.75 12.56
C ASN A 482 -25.82 35.78 11.04
N ALA A 483 -25.51 36.94 10.45
CA ALA A 483 -25.17 37.02 9.02
C ALA A 483 -23.89 36.24 8.66
N GLN A 484 -22.90 36.21 9.56
CA GLN A 484 -21.71 35.38 9.38
C GLN A 484 -22.01 33.88 9.51
N ILE A 485 -22.87 33.51 10.47
CA ILE A 485 -23.33 32.13 10.65
C ILE A 485 -24.09 31.64 9.42
N GLU A 486 -25.03 32.42 8.88
CA GLU A 486 -25.77 32.04 7.67
C GLU A 486 -24.83 31.90 6.47
N LYS A 487 -23.86 32.80 6.30
CA LYS A 487 -22.85 32.66 5.25
C LYS A 487 -22.00 31.38 5.41
N ALA A 488 -21.63 31.02 6.64
CA ALA A 488 -20.89 29.79 6.91
C ALA A 488 -21.74 28.54 6.61
N LYS A 489 -23.00 28.52 7.03
CA LYS A 489 -23.94 27.43 6.71
C LYS A 489 -24.16 27.27 5.21
N GLU A 490 -24.27 28.37 4.46
CA GLU A 490 -24.39 28.28 3.01
C GLU A 490 -23.11 27.72 2.35
N LEU A 491 -21.92 27.97 2.92
CA LEU A 491 -20.68 27.41 2.40
C LEU A 491 -20.57 25.91 2.72
N GLU A 492 -21.00 25.50 3.92
CA GLU A 492 -21.11 24.10 4.33
C GLU A 492 -22.10 23.33 3.45
N LEU A 493 -23.28 23.89 3.18
CA LEU A 493 -24.25 23.26 2.27
C LEU A 493 -23.68 23.09 0.86
N ARG A 494 -22.98 24.11 0.34
CA ARG A 494 -22.34 24.01 -0.99
C ARG A 494 -21.18 23.01 -1.03
N SER A 495 -20.46 22.80 0.07
CA SER A 495 -19.41 21.77 0.12
C SER A 495 -20.00 20.37 0.23
N LEU A 496 -21.08 20.19 0.98
CA LEU A 496 -21.82 18.93 1.06
C LEU A 496 -22.43 18.55 -0.30
N GLU A 497 -23.05 19.50 -1.01
CA GLU A 497 -23.61 19.26 -2.35
C GLU A 497 -22.53 18.76 -3.33
N LYS A 498 -21.34 19.39 -3.34
CA LYS A 498 -20.21 18.93 -4.16
C LYS A 498 -19.71 17.53 -3.77
N LEU A 499 -19.74 17.21 -2.47
CA LEU A 499 -19.33 15.89 -1.99
C LEU A 499 -20.31 14.81 -2.46
N GLU A 500 -21.61 15.11 -2.43
CA GLU A 500 -22.66 14.23 -2.95
C GLU A 500 -22.48 13.99 -4.46
N GLU A 501 -22.28 15.05 -5.25
CA GLU A 501 -22.00 14.96 -6.70
C GLU A 501 -20.78 14.06 -7.00
N LEU A 502 -19.66 14.26 -6.28
CA LEU A 502 -18.47 13.43 -6.46
C LEU A 502 -18.72 11.97 -6.07
N ASN A 503 -19.52 11.72 -5.04
CA ASN A 503 -19.86 10.37 -4.63
C ASN A 503 -20.77 9.67 -5.65
N GLU A 504 -21.72 10.39 -6.25
CA GLU A 504 -22.54 9.88 -7.36
C GLU A 504 -21.67 9.55 -8.58
N GLU A 505 -20.75 10.45 -8.97
CA GLU A 505 -19.81 10.18 -10.06
C GLU A 505 -18.91 8.98 -9.79
N LEU A 506 -18.42 8.83 -8.55
CA LEU A 506 -17.63 7.67 -8.14
C LEU A 506 -18.44 6.38 -8.22
N SER A 507 -19.72 6.41 -7.85
CA SER A 507 -20.61 5.26 -8.01
C SER A 507 -20.74 4.87 -9.47
N VAL A 508 -20.99 5.84 -10.36
CA VAL A 508 -21.09 5.61 -11.81
C VAL A 508 -19.78 5.05 -12.39
N ARG A 509 -18.61 5.59 -11.99
CA ARG A 509 -17.31 5.07 -12.41
C ARG A 509 -17.04 3.66 -11.90
N ARG A 510 -17.44 3.33 -10.67
CA ARG A 510 -17.32 1.96 -10.13
C ARG A 510 -18.20 0.98 -10.90
N GLU A 511 -19.43 1.37 -11.22
CA GLU A 511 -20.34 0.54 -12.02
C GLU A 511 -19.82 0.32 -13.44
N SER A 512 -19.30 1.37 -14.09
CA SER A 512 -18.72 1.24 -15.43
C SER A 512 -17.49 0.34 -15.44
N LEU A 513 -16.62 0.45 -14.43
CA LEU A 513 -15.47 -0.43 -14.24
C LEU A 513 -15.90 -1.89 -14.01
N LYS A 514 -16.94 -2.12 -13.21
CA LYS A 514 -17.51 -3.46 -13.01
C LYS A 514 -18.04 -4.05 -14.31
N ILE A 515 -18.75 -3.26 -15.12
CA ILE A 515 -19.25 -3.72 -16.43
C ILE A 515 -18.08 -4.02 -17.39
N ALA A 516 -17.05 -3.18 -17.41
CA ALA A 516 -15.87 -3.37 -18.26
C ALA A 516 -15.10 -4.64 -17.90
N THR A 517 -14.90 -4.91 -16.60
CA THR A 517 -14.23 -6.12 -16.11
C THR A 517 -15.04 -7.37 -16.43
N GLU A 518 -16.36 -7.38 -16.18
CA GLU A 518 -17.24 -8.49 -16.56
C GLU A 518 -17.24 -8.74 -18.08
N ASN A 519 -17.20 -7.69 -18.90
CA ASN A 519 -17.08 -7.82 -20.36
C ASN A 519 -15.73 -8.42 -20.78
N ALA A 520 -14.63 -7.99 -20.15
CA ALA A 520 -13.31 -8.52 -20.42
C ALA A 520 -13.22 -10.00 -20.07
N ASP A 521 -13.82 -10.42 -18.95
CA ASP A 521 -13.84 -11.82 -18.55
C ASP A 521 -14.73 -12.67 -19.48
N ARG A 522 -15.90 -12.17 -19.87
CA ARG A 522 -16.72 -12.82 -20.92
C ARG A 522 -15.97 -12.97 -22.24
N ALA A 523 -15.17 -11.99 -22.64
CA ALA A 523 -14.36 -12.07 -23.85
C ALA A 523 -13.24 -13.12 -23.72
N LYS A 524 -12.60 -13.25 -22.56
CA LYS A 524 -11.62 -14.31 -22.28
C LYS A 524 -12.28 -15.69 -22.32
N GLU A 525 -13.45 -15.85 -21.71
CA GLU A 525 -14.23 -17.09 -21.76
C GLU A 525 -14.60 -17.46 -23.20
N GLY A 526 -15.07 -16.47 -23.99
CA GLY A 526 -15.35 -16.66 -25.42
C GLY A 526 -14.12 -17.07 -26.24
N LYS A 527 -12.95 -16.46 -25.96
CA LYS A 527 -11.67 -16.86 -26.58
C LYS A 527 -11.33 -18.32 -26.25
N LEU A 528 -11.43 -18.71 -24.98
CA LEU A 528 -11.15 -20.09 -24.55
C LEU A 528 -12.12 -21.10 -25.18
N ALA A 529 -13.40 -20.74 -25.34
CA ALA A 529 -14.38 -21.59 -26.00
C ALA A 529 -14.03 -21.84 -27.49
N ILE A 530 -13.64 -20.78 -28.22
CA ILE A 530 -13.21 -20.90 -29.62
C ILE A 530 -11.91 -21.71 -29.73
N GLU A 531 -10.94 -21.49 -28.83
CA GLU A 531 -9.70 -22.28 -28.80
C GLU A 531 -9.98 -23.76 -28.53
N TYR A 532 -10.95 -24.07 -27.66
CA TYR A 532 -11.38 -25.44 -27.41
C TYR A 532 -12.00 -26.08 -28.66
N GLU A 533 -12.92 -25.37 -29.33
CA GLU A 533 -13.53 -25.84 -30.58
C GLU A 533 -12.49 -26.06 -31.68
N LEU A 534 -11.52 -25.16 -31.81
CA LEU A 534 -10.44 -25.29 -32.79
C LEU A 534 -9.55 -26.51 -32.49
N ARG A 535 -9.21 -26.76 -31.22
CA ARG A 535 -8.48 -27.96 -30.83
C ARG A 535 -9.25 -29.23 -31.17
N THR A 536 -10.54 -29.29 -30.87
CA THR A 536 -11.37 -30.45 -31.24
C THR A 536 -11.47 -30.61 -32.75
N TRP A 537 -11.59 -29.51 -33.50
CA TRP A 537 -11.66 -29.54 -34.96
C TRP A 537 -10.34 -30.01 -35.59
N ILE A 538 -9.19 -29.57 -35.09
CA ILE A 538 -7.87 -30.07 -35.53
C ILE A 538 -7.77 -31.56 -35.26
N THR A 539 -8.15 -32.03 -34.06
CA THR A 539 -8.10 -33.47 -33.75
C THR A 539 -9.05 -34.29 -34.61
N GLU A 540 -10.25 -33.78 -34.93
CA GLU A 540 -11.19 -34.43 -35.83
C GLU A 540 -10.68 -34.44 -37.27
N GLN A 541 -10.03 -33.37 -37.73
CA GLN A 541 -9.41 -33.28 -39.06
C GLN A 541 -8.25 -34.28 -39.19
N GLU A 542 -7.38 -34.37 -38.18
CA GLU A 542 -6.31 -35.37 -38.13
C GLU A 542 -6.87 -36.80 -38.11
N GLU A 543 -7.95 -37.05 -37.37
CA GLU A 543 -8.61 -38.36 -37.35
C GLU A 543 -9.26 -38.71 -38.70
N GLN A 544 -9.84 -37.73 -39.40
CA GLN A 544 -10.36 -37.90 -40.76
C GLN A 544 -9.24 -38.14 -41.77
N GLN A 545 -8.10 -37.46 -41.65
CA GLN A 545 -6.92 -37.72 -42.49
C GLN A 545 -6.37 -39.13 -42.27
N ARG A 546 -6.26 -39.59 -41.01
CA ARG A 546 -5.86 -40.98 -40.72
C ARG A 546 -6.83 -42.01 -41.30
N LYS A 547 -8.15 -41.73 -41.25
CA LYS A 547 -9.18 -42.60 -41.86
C LYS A 547 -9.15 -42.56 -43.40
N ALA A 548 -8.75 -41.45 -44.00
CA ALA A 548 -8.59 -41.32 -45.45
C ALA A 548 -7.31 -42.01 -45.95
N ASP A 549 -6.21 -41.94 -45.18
CA ASP A 549 -4.96 -42.68 -45.43
C ASP A 549 -5.12 -44.20 -45.24
N GLU A 550 -6.04 -44.66 -44.38
CA GLU A 550 -6.37 -46.09 -44.27
C GLU A 550 -7.26 -46.62 -45.41
N LEU A 551 -7.74 -45.77 -46.34
CA LEU A 551 -8.68 -46.15 -47.41
C LEU A 551 -8.16 -45.92 -48.85
N SER A 552 -6.88 -45.62 -49.08
CA SER A 552 -6.30 -45.53 -50.42
C SER A 552 -5.26 -46.65 -50.69
N PRO A 553 -5.51 -47.54 -51.67
CA PRO A 553 -4.48 -48.39 -52.26
C PRO A 553 -3.80 -47.67 -53.44
N ASP A 554 -2.50 -47.94 -53.60
CA ASP A 554 -1.54 -47.55 -54.64
C ASP A 554 -2.10 -47.06 -55.99
N THR A 555 -1.49 -46.01 -56.57
CA THR A 555 -0.85 -46.06 -57.90
C THR A 555 -0.06 -44.77 -58.23
N ASP A 556 1.08 -44.97 -58.87
CA ASP A 556 2.00 -43.98 -59.46
C ASP A 556 1.38 -43.11 -60.57
N THR A 557 1.95 -41.93 -60.85
CA THR A 557 2.49 -41.46 -62.16
C THR A 557 2.57 -39.92 -62.24
N GLU A 558 3.66 -39.43 -62.83
CA GLU A 558 4.07 -38.04 -63.14
C GLU A 558 3.07 -37.16 -63.91
N ALA A 559 3.16 -35.82 -63.75
CA ALA A 559 3.32 -34.81 -64.83
C ALA A 559 3.04 -33.34 -64.37
N GLU A 560 3.98 -32.42 -64.67
CA GLU A 560 3.78 -30.96 -64.87
C GLU A 560 3.11 -30.72 -66.25
N PRO A 561 2.40 -29.59 -66.59
CA PRO A 561 2.89 -28.19 -66.51
C PRO A 561 1.85 -27.00 -66.41
N ASN A 562 2.39 -25.77 -66.30
CA ASN A 562 1.84 -24.39 -66.52
C ASN A 562 0.75 -24.18 -67.61
N VAL A 563 -0.19 -23.19 -67.45
CA VAL A 563 -0.34 -21.88 -68.20
C VAL A 563 -1.46 -20.95 -67.64
N ASP A 564 -1.36 -19.65 -67.95
CA ASP A 564 -2.14 -18.42 -67.65
C ASP A 564 -3.68 -18.36 -67.89
N ALA A 565 -4.38 -17.44 -67.17
CA ALA A 565 -5.09 -16.24 -67.72
C ALA A 565 -6.45 -15.84 -67.06
N ALA A 566 -6.58 -14.52 -66.85
CA ALA A 566 -7.78 -13.63 -66.97
C ALA A 566 -8.79 -13.40 -65.81
N THR A 567 -8.85 -12.11 -65.39
CA THR A 567 -9.89 -11.36 -64.66
C THR A 567 -11.18 -11.13 -65.50
N PRO A 568 -12.37 -10.73 -64.97
CA PRO A 568 -12.62 -9.41 -64.33
C PRO A 568 -13.71 -9.31 -63.20
N LEU A 569 -13.49 -8.34 -62.27
CA LEU A 569 -14.39 -7.32 -61.63
C LEU A 569 -15.94 -7.51 -61.58
N PRO A 570 -16.69 -6.96 -60.57
CA PRO A 570 -16.66 -5.51 -60.25
C PRO A 570 -16.89 -5.02 -58.80
N ASP A 571 -16.53 -3.73 -58.67
CA ASP A 571 -16.65 -2.78 -57.56
C ASP A 571 -18.08 -2.52 -57.04
N GLN A 572 -18.18 -2.14 -55.75
CA GLN A 572 -18.99 -1.00 -55.33
C GLN A 572 -18.23 -0.11 -54.32
N HIS A 573 -18.03 1.13 -54.75
CA HIS A 573 -17.56 2.30 -54.01
C HIS A 573 -18.42 2.63 -52.78
N LEU A 574 -17.80 3.27 -51.77
CA LEU A 574 -18.21 4.58 -51.23
C LEU A 574 -17.07 5.20 -50.39
N SER A 575 -16.43 6.23 -50.94
CA SER A 575 -15.66 7.28 -50.26
C SER A 575 -16.62 8.15 -49.42
N SER A 576 -16.29 9.04 -48.48
CA SER A 576 -15.08 9.73 -47.99
C SER A 576 -15.46 10.46 -46.68
N SER A 577 -14.51 10.80 -45.81
CA SER A 577 -14.30 12.19 -45.32
C SER A 577 -13.23 12.24 -44.21
N LYS A 578 -12.27 13.14 -44.37
CA LYS A 578 -11.28 13.63 -43.37
C LYS A 578 -12.01 14.48 -42.29
N CYS A 579 -11.51 14.81 -41.08
CA CYS A 579 -10.17 15.17 -40.62
C CYS A 579 -9.96 14.89 -39.10
N ASN A 580 -8.69 14.64 -38.74
CA ASN A 580 -7.89 14.92 -37.52
C ASN A 580 -8.57 15.34 -36.20
N ASP A 581 -8.27 14.64 -35.09
CA ASP A 581 -7.27 15.03 -34.08
C ASP A 581 -7.10 13.91 -33.02
N ALA A 582 -5.90 13.85 -32.44
CA ALA A 582 -5.42 12.90 -31.41
C ALA A 582 -6.20 13.02 -30.06
N PRO A 583 -5.95 12.19 -29.00
CA PRO A 583 -4.89 11.20 -28.84
C PRO A 583 -5.30 9.82 -28.33
N VAL A 584 -4.31 8.94 -28.49
CA VAL A 584 -4.13 7.59 -27.97
C VAL A 584 -4.33 7.53 -26.46
N LEU A 585 -5.17 6.60 -26.00
CA LEU A 585 -5.06 5.99 -24.67
C LEU A 585 -5.02 4.47 -24.84
N THR A 586 -3.80 3.96 -24.78
CA THR A 586 -3.44 2.60 -24.46
C THR A 586 -3.51 2.42 -22.95
N GLU A 587 -4.27 1.45 -22.44
CA GLU A 587 -3.95 0.81 -21.17
C GLU A 587 -4.17 -0.70 -21.29
N SER A 588 -3.04 -1.40 -21.39
CA SER A 588 -2.90 -2.82 -21.13
C SER A 588 -2.75 -3.04 -19.63
N ALA A 589 -3.54 -3.95 -19.09
CA ALA A 589 -3.48 -4.40 -17.71
C ALA A 589 -2.18 -5.19 -17.40
N PRO A 590 -1.66 -5.15 -16.16
CA PRO A 590 -0.71 -6.12 -15.66
C PRO A 590 -1.45 -7.26 -14.93
N GLY A 591 -1.33 -8.48 -15.45
CA GLY A 591 -1.75 -9.70 -14.77
C GLY A 591 -0.55 -10.38 -14.12
N THR A 592 -0.58 -10.54 -12.80
CA THR A 592 0.34 -11.43 -12.07
C THR A 592 -0.50 -12.52 -11.40
N ALA A 593 -0.26 -13.78 -11.77
CA ALA A 593 -0.84 -14.96 -11.15
C ALA A 593 0.20 -15.64 -10.24
N PRO A 594 -0.19 -16.31 -9.14
CA PRO A 594 0.71 -17.14 -8.37
C PRO A 594 0.50 -18.66 -8.57
N ALA A 595 1.61 -19.38 -8.38
CA ALA A 595 1.78 -20.73 -7.83
C ALA A 595 1.49 -21.98 -8.70
N SER A 596 2.55 -22.79 -8.88
CA SER A 596 2.50 -24.23 -9.17
C SER A 596 3.25 -25.00 -8.07
N ALA A 597 2.66 -26.11 -7.64
CA ALA A 597 3.12 -27.05 -6.62
C ALA A 597 4.22 -28.03 -7.11
N PRO A 598 4.86 -28.81 -6.20
CA PRO A 598 5.57 -30.04 -6.56
C PRO A 598 4.83 -31.32 -6.08
N GLU A 599 5.07 -32.42 -6.81
CA GLU A 599 4.53 -33.77 -6.63
C GLU A 599 5.09 -34.55 -5.41
N ALA A 600 4.33 -35.58 -4.99
CA ALA A 600 4.59 -36.54 -3.90
C ALA A 600 5.55 -37.69 -4.31
N PRO A 601 5.97 -38.61 -3.39
CA PRO A 601 5.13 -39.76 -3.03
C PRO A 601 5.28 -40.36 -1.59
N GLU A 602 4.42 -41.35 -1.33
CA GLU A 602 4.41 -42.44 -0.31
C GLU A 602 3.66 -42.30 1.03
N ALA A 603 2.86 -43.34 1.32
CA ALA A 603 1.94 -43.58 2.44
C ALA A 603 2.60 -44.51 3.51
N PRO A 604 2.03 -44.77 4.72
CA PRO A 604 0.72 -45.42 4.93
C PRO A 604 -0.15 -44.92 6.13
N ALA A 605 -1.39 -45.46 6.16
CA ALA A 605 -2.56 -45.27 7.05
C ALA A 605 -2.35 -45.65 8.56
N PRO A 606 -3.31 -45.52 9.54
CA PRO A 606 -4.80 -45.54 9.41
C PRO A 606 -5.73 -44.71 10.37
N ALA A 607 -6.95 -44.38 9.87
CA ALA A 607 -8.34 -44.51 10.44
C ALA A 607 -8.77 -44.01 11.87
N PRO A 608 -10.09 -43.86 12.22
CA PRO A 608 -11.34 -43.69 11.45
C PRO A 608 -12.39 -42.66 11.99
N ASP A 609 -13.53 -42.58 11.28
CA ASP A 609 -14.91 -42.19 11.67
C ASP A 609 -15.24 -40.68 11.77
N THR A 610 -16.31 -40.12 11.16
CA THR A 610 -17.73 -40.53 11.23
C THR A 610 -18.58 -40.19 9.99
N LYS A 611 -19.61 -41.03 9.77
CA LYS A 611 -20.69 -40.97 8.78
C LYS A 611 -21.71 -39.85 9.06
N THR A 612 -22.31 -39.24 8.02
CA THR A 612 -23.77 -39.06 7.91
C THR A 612 -24.23 -38.73 6.47
N LYS A 613 -25.50 -39.08 6.21
CA LYS A 613 -26.14 -39.32 4.90
C LYS A 613 -26.99 -38.12 4.43
N LYS A 614 -27.03 -37.94 3.08
CA LYS A 614 -28.22 -37.74 2.20
C LYS A 614 -29.18 -36.53 2.36
N LYS A 615 -29.62 -36.06 1.17
CA LYS A 615 -30.90 -35.37 0.79
C LYS A 615 -30.91 -33.86 1.11
N LYS A 616 -31.48 -32.94 0.31
CA LYS A 616 -32.49 -33.01 -0.78
C LYS A 616 -32.49 -31.69 -1.60
N LYS A 617 -33.00 -31.75 -2.83
CA LYS A 617 -33.36 -30.62 -3.71
C LYS A 617 -34.49 -29.76 -3.09
N LEU A 618 -34.44 -28.45 -3.28
CA LEU A 618 -35.61 -27.54 -3.22
C LEU A 618 -35.61 -26.65 -4.47
N LYS A 619 -36.71 -26.71 -5.21
CA LYS A 619 -37.10 -25.82 -6.31
C LYS A 619 -38.16 -24.86 -5.77
N SER A 620 -38.11 -23.58 -6.16
CA SER A 620 -39.23 -22.62 -6.21
C SER A 620 -38.87 -21.59 -7.30
N LEU A 621 -39.56 -21.37 -8.44
CA LEU A 621 -40.96 -20.94 -8.69
C LEU A 621 -41.28 -19.65 -7.90
N PHE A 622 -41.47 -18.44 -8.44
CA PHE A 622 -42.04 -17.95 -9.72
C PHE A 622 -41.56 -16.48 -10.04
N PRO A 623 -41.90 -15.91 -11.22
CA PRO A 623 -41.28 -14.70 -11.80
C PRO A 623 -42.16 -13.43 -11.71
N THR A 624 -41.58 -12.25 -11.96
CA THR A 624 -42.32 -11.06 -12.40
C THR A 624 -41.48 -10.16 -13.30
N LYS A 625 -41.93 -10.02 -14.55
CA LYS A 625 -41.61 -8.92 -15.46
C LYS A 625 -42.30 -7.65 -14.94
N VAL A 626 -41.58 -6.54 -14.87
CA VAL A 626 -42.16 -5.20 -14.92
C VAL A 626 -41.50 -4.46 -16.08
N VAL A 627 -42.32 -4.11 -17.05
CA VAL A 627 -42.02 -3.21 -18.15
C VAL A 627 -42.64 -1.87 -17.74
N MET A 628 -41.89 -0.77 -17.79
CA MET A 628 -42.22 0.44 -18.58
C MET A 628 -41.66 1.77 -18.02
N PHE A 629 -41.15 2.55 -18.99
CA PHE A 629 -41.13 4.02 -19.11
C PHE A 629 -40.34 4.88 -18.12
N PHE A 630 -39.25 5.48 -18.60
CA PHE A 630 -39.06 6.93 -18.48
C PHE A 630 -38.53 7.54 -19.79
N SER A 631 -39.23 8.59 -20.21
CA SER A 631 -39.09 9.41 -21.40
C SER A 631 -37.87 10.32 -21.37
N LYS A 632 -37.07 10.29 -22.45
CA LYS A 632 -36.07 11.31 -22.78
C LYS A 632 -36.77 12.66 -23.06
N ARG A 633 -36.56 13.66 -22.21
CA ARG A 633 -36.72 15.07 -22.62
C ARG A 633 -35.40 15.56 -23.19
N LYS A 634 -35.37 15.76 -24.50
CA LYS A 634 -34.37 16.57 -25.21
C LYS A 634 -34.75 18.05 -25.02
N THR A 635 -33.87 18.83 -24.42
CA THR A 635 -33.87 20.29 -24.55
C THR A 635 -32.90 20.67 -25.67
N HIS A 636 -33.38 21.43 -26.64
CA HIS A 636 -32.55 22.18 -27.57
C HIS A 636 -33.08 23.63 -27.64
N PRO A 637 -32.22 24.59 -28.00
CA PRO A 637 -32.32 25.99 -27.60
C PRO A 637 -33.07 26.85 -28.61
N ALA A 638 -33.61 27.99 -28.16
CA ALA A 638 -33.70 29.25 -28.90
C ALA A 638 -34.47 30.33 -28.09
N LYS A 639 -33.77 31.31 -27.51
CA LYS A 639 -33.66 32.70 -27.98
C LYS A 639 -32.90 33.56 -26.99
#